data_AF-A0A222FEC4-F1
#
_entry.id   AF-A0A222FEC4-F1
#
_cell.length_a   1.000
_cell.length_b   1.000
_cell.length_c   1.000
_cell.angle_alpha   90.00
_cell.angle_beta   90.00
_cell.angle_gamma   90.00
#
_symmetry.space_group_name_H-M   'P 1'
#
loop_
_entity.id
_entity.type
_entity.pdbx_description
1 polymer ?
#
loop_
_entity_poly.entity_id
_entity_poly.type
_entity_poly.pdbx_seq_one_letter_code
_entity_poly.pdbx_strand_id
1 'polypeptide(L)'
;MIRRNRLTPLAALIPALMAMQSLPASAGDHHAAEIQEQEAIGRHQYKVVAPSEDLAVKAKISFHAQLISEDREHGHILMSLTAEEVEKLKAFGFEVTLEPVASPSLLDSSSAPLIGPNAVPGFSCYKTVEETYAAAEDFEQQYPDLVEWIDVGNSWQKNAGNGGYDIKVLKLTNKNNSSANKPVLFANSAIHARELATAPLNLDFARYLLEGYGTDADATWILDHHEVHLMLQSNPDGRKRAESQANGSLPDGYMWRKNDNSNYCSSSSRSRGADLNRNFTFSWGSVNGGSSGNPCDFTYRGPTPGSEPETQAIEGYIRNLWPDLRGPGDNDAAPATTSGIHIDIHSFSELVLWPWGTTSQPAPNGTALQTLGRKFAFFNGYMPQQSVGLYPTDGTSDSVSYGELGVPSYTFELGTAFRQSCSSYASTIKPDNLPALIYAAKVVRTPYITPAGPDVLDITLSGDAASTGVLAGTAVDLRVSTSDTRFSSRNGSEGTQTIQAVEYYIGKAPWEPNAVPTALAAEDGSFNQKTEAAVATIDTTGLPLGKHLVYIRAQDANGTWGAVSAEFINIVDDVPAGNYCDAKGTDFSYEWIEEVRVGAFSKNSGQATQGYSDFTSEVINLSPGSTSFTLTPGFNNSSGYRERWKIWLDLNADGDFDDAGETLFSSASGSSAPVNSSFTLAAPTQEVKTRMRIAMRYNNAPSVCGDFDYGEVEDYSVVISPR
;
A
#
# COMPACT_ATOMS: atom_id res chain seq x y z
N MET A 1 -73.78 37.96 13.33
CA MET A 1 -75.19 38.08 12.87
C MET A 1 -75.11 38.54 11.42
N ILE A 2 -75.71 37.95 10.36
CA ILE A 2 -76.83 37.00 10.15
C ILE A 2 -76.47 36.25 8.82
N ARG A 3 -76.19 34.93 8.75
CA ARG A 3 -77.11 33.76 8.58
C ARG A 3 -78.27 34.01 7.59
N ARG A 4 -78.64 33.18 6.60
CA ARG A 4 -78.27 31.81 6.16
C ARG A 4 -79.12 31.49 4.89
N ASN A 5 -79.12 30.21 4.45
CA ASN A 5 -80.11 29.55 3.55
C ASN A 5 -79.95 29.83 2.04
N ARG A 6 -80.27 28.93 1.10
CA ARG A 6 -80.68 27.49 1.07
C ARG A 6 -80.46 26.99 -0.40
N LEU A 7 -80.44 25.70 -0.80
CA LEU A 7 -81.20 24.49 -0.41
C LEU A 7 -80.39 23.18 -0.67
N THR A 8 -80.87 22.07 -0.08
CA THR A 8 -80.62 20.64 -0.40
C THR A 8 -81.91 20.05 -1.04
N PRO A 9 -82.12 18.73 -1.31
CA PRO A 9 -81.34 17.49 -1.09
C PRO A 9 -81.13 16.71 -2.43
N LEU A 10 -80.93 15.38 -2.57
CA LEU A 10 -80.92 14.12 -1.76
C LEU A 10 -79.64 13.32 -2.23
N ALA A 11 -79.28 12.06 -1.90
CA ALA A 11 -79.88 10.92 -1.19
C ALA A 11 -78.78 10.08 -0.48
N ALA A 12 -79.03 8.79 -0.20
CA ALA A 12 -78.09 7.88 0.48
C ALA A 12 -78.25 6.41 0.05
N LEU A 13 -77.17 5.60 0.13
CA LEU A 13 -77.22 4.17 0.50
C LEU A 13 -75.82 3.65 0.93
N ILE A 14 -75.80 2.74 1.91
CA ILE A 14 -74.69 1.96 2.52
C ILE A 14 -75.39 0.66 3.01
N PRO A 15 -74.81 -0.59 3.01
CA PRO A 15 -73.38 -0.94 3.06
C PRO A 15 -72.89 -2.06 2.09
N ALA A 16 -71.58 -2.29 2.07
CA ALA A 16 -70.97 -3.64 2.15
C ALA A 16 -69.49 -3.52 2.59
N LEU A 17 -68.95 -4.56 3.25
CA LEU A 17 -67.56 -4.61 3.72
C LEU A 17 -66.77 -5.65 2.89
N MET A 18 -65.65 -5.25 2.31
CA MET A 18 -64.61 -6.18 1.87
C MET A 18 -63.23 -5.51 2.00
N ALA A 19 -62.28 -6.22 2.58
CA ALA A 19 -60.91 -5.74 2.74
C ALA A 19 -60.06 -6.19 1.56
N MET A 20 -59.30 -5.26 0.98
CA MET A 20 -58.09 -5.56 0.22
C MET A 20 -56.95 -4.68 0.72
N GLN A 21 -55.74 -5.22 0.66
CA GLN A 21 -54.56 -4.66 1.31
C GLN A 21 -54.00 -3.47 0.52
N SER A 22 -53.48 -2.47 1.23
CA SER A 22 -52.64 -1.43 0.63
C SER A 22 -51.30 -2.03 0.21
N LEU A 23 -51.08 -2.16 -1.09
CA LEU A 23 -49.73 -2.37 -1.64
C LEU A 23 -48.91 -1.07 -1.45
N PRO A 24 -47.59 -1.16 -1.20
CA PRO A 24 -46.73 0.01 -1.12
C PRO A 24 -46.60 0.68 -2.50
N ALA A 25 -46.30 1.99 -2.51
CA ALA A 25 -45.92 2.69 -3.72
C ALA A 25 -44.65 2.04 -4.32
N SER A 26 -44.62 1.87 -5.64
CA SER A 26 -43.46 1.32 -6.34
C SER A 26 -42.35 2.36 -6.49
N ALA A 27 -41.11 1.90 -6.69
CA ALA A 27 -39.91 2.74 -6.78
C ALA A 27 -39.81 3.62 -8.07
N GLY A 28 -40.94 3.91 -8.74
CA GLY A 28 -40.97 4.73 -9.96
C GLY A 28 -40.99 6.24 -9.72
N ASP A 29 -41.76 6.71 -8.74
CA ASP A 29 -42.05 8.16 -8.60
C ASP A 29 -40.84 8.99 -8.15
N HIS A 30 -39.87 8.41 -7.46
CA HIS A 30 -38.64 9.12 -7.08
C HIS A 30 -37.77 9.49 -8.29
N HIS A 31 -37.77 8.66 -9.34
CA HIS A 31 -36.88 8.83 -10.49
C HIS A 31 -37.30 9.97 -11.43
N ALA A 32 -38.58 10.38 -11.38
CA ALA A 32 -39.08 11.51 -12.16
C ALA A 32 -38.63 12.88 -11.60
N ALA A 33 -38.65 13.05 -10.28
CA ALA A 33 -38.15 14.26 -9.61
C ALA A 33 -36.64 14.45 -9.81
N GLU A 34 -35.91 13.33 -9.88
CA GLU A 34 -34.47 13.29 -10.13
C GLU A 34 -34.02 13.80 -11.51
N ILE A 35 -34.90 13.79 -12.52
CA ILE A 35 -34.62 14.32 -13.86
C ILE A 35 -34.91 15.82 -13.90
N GLN A 36 -36.04 16.26 -13.32
CA GLN A 36 -36.49 17.65 -13.36
C GLN A 36 -35.51 18.64 -12.70
N GLU A 37 -34.77 18.22 -11.66
CA GLU A 37 -33.78 19.10 -11.01
C GLU A 37 -32.52 19.31 -11.87
N GLN A 38 -32.20 18.41 -12.83
CA GLN A 38 -31.12 18.63 -13.80
C GLN A 38 -31.60 19.29 -15.09
N GLU A 39 -32.84 19.07 -15.53
CA GLU A 39 -33.48 19.94 -16.56
C GLU A 39 -33.50 21.41 -16.11
N ALA A 40 -33.58 21.68 -14.80
CA ALA A 40 -33.50 23.03 -14.23
C ALA A 40 -32.09 23.66 -14.20
N ILE A 41 -31.03 22.88 -14.45
CA ILE A 41 -29.61 23.34 -14.45
C ILE A 41 -28.96 23.20 -15.84
N GLY A 42 -29.48 22.31 -16.70
CA GLY A 42 -29.15 22.25 -18.12
C GLY A 42 -27.76 21.65 -18.44
N ARG A 43 -27.31 20.65 -17.66
CA ARG A 43 -26.04 19.92 -17.90
C ARG A 43 -26.30 18.54 -18.52
N HIS A 44 -25.42 18.12 -19.43
CA HIS A 44 -25.41 16.77 -20.00
C HIS A 44 -23.97 16.23 -20.15
N GLN A 45 -23.84 14.93 -20.43
CA GLN A 45 -22.54 14.30 -20.70
C GLN A 45 -22.12 14.50 -22.17
N TYR A 46 -20.87 14.91 -22.37
CA TYR A 46 -20.28 15.11 -23.69
C TYR A 46 -18.92 14.44 -23.79
N LYS A 47 -18.68 13.82 -24.93
CA LYS A 47 -17.35 13.47 -25.42
C LYS A 47 -16.73 14.71 -26.06
N VAL A 48 -15.52 15.05 -25.62
CA VAL A 48 -14.78 16.24 -26.01
C VAL A 48 -13.43 15.83 -26.60
N VAL A 49 -13.24 16.10 -27.89
CA VAL A 49 -11.97 15.87 -28.60
C VAL A 49 -11.29 17.23 -28.81
N ALA A 50 -10.04 17.32 -28.34
CA ALA A 50 -9.25 18.54 -28.47
C ALA A 50 -8.52 18.61 -29.82
N PRO A 51 -8.42 19.79 -30.45
CA PRO A 51 -7.70 19.95 -31.72
C PRO A 51 -6.16 19.94 -31.56
N SER A 52 -5.65 19.97 -30.32
CA SER A 52 -4.23 19.75 -29.98
C SER A 52 -4.08 19.32 -28.52
N GLU A 53 -2.95 18.71 -28.18
CA GLU A 53 -2.61 18.31 -26.80
C GLU A 53 -2.50 19.51 -25.84
N ASP A 54 -1.89 20.61 -26.28
CA ASP A 54 -1.83 21.89 -25.54
C ASP A 54 -3.23 22.42 -25.19
N LEU A 55 -4.20 22.29 -26.11
CA LEU A 55 -5.59 22.66 -25.85
C LEU A 55 -6.30 21.62 -24.99
N ALA A 56 -6.01 20.32 -25.12
CA ALA A 56 -6.51 19.28 -24.21
C ALA A 56 -6.13 19.57 -22.75
N VAL A 57 -4.85 19.89 -22.51
CA VAL A 57 -4.35 20.32 -21.19
C VAL A 57 -5.09 21.57 -20.70
N LYS A 58 -5.20 22.61 -21.54
CA LYS A 58 -5.93 23.85 -21.17
C LYS A 58 -7.43 23.63 -20.90
N ALA A 59 -8.07 22.65 -21.54
CA ALA A 59 -9.45 22.28 -21.23
C ALA A 59 -9.56 21.50 -19.91
N LYS A 60 -8.70 20.50 -19.66
CA LYS A 60 -8.63 19.79 -18.37
C LYS A 60 -8.38 20.75 -17.20
N ILE A 61 -7.57 21.78 -17.44
CA ILE A 61 -7.33 22.91 -16.54
C ILE A 61 -8.61 23.75 -16.34
N SER A 62 -9.15 24.35 -17.41
CA SER A 62 -10.19 25.38 -17.33
C SER A 62 -11.58 24.84 -16.93
N PHE A 63 -11.77 23.52 -17.08
CA PHE A 63 -13.02 22.82 -16.83
C PHE A 63 -12.79 21.59 -15.91
N HIS A 64 -11.81 21.65 -15.00
CA HIS A 64 -11.46 20.53 -14.12
C HIS A 64 -12.65 19.99 -13.30
N ALA A 65 -13.51 20.86 -12.77
CA ALA A 65 -14.67 20.46 -11.98
C ALA A 65 -15.70 19.63 -12.81
N GLN A 66 -15.73 19.89 -14.12
CA GLN A 66 -16.63 19.33 -15.14
C GLN A 66 -16.13 18.02 -15.77
N LEU A 67 -14.88 17.62 -15.51
CA LEU A 67 -14.33 16.34 -15.99
C LEU A 67 -15.15 15.14 -15.48
N ILE A 68 -14.97 13.99 -16.12
CA ILE A 68 -15.49 12.67 -15.68
C ILE A 68 -14.38 11.62 -15.80
N SER A 69 -13.74 11.55 -16.98
CA SER A 69 -12.60 10.68 -17.29
C SER A 69 -11.82 11.17 -18.51
N GLU A 70 -10.62 10.63 -18.72
CA GLU A 70 -9.80 10.77 -19.92
C GLU A 70 -9.55 9.38 -20.56
N ASP A 71 -9.93 9.23 -21.83
CA ASP A 71 -9.60 8.07 -22.66
C ASP A 71 -8.49 8.47 -23.64
N ARG A 72 -7.28 7.97 -23.37
CA ARG A 72 -6.08 8.27 -24.16
C ARG A 72 -5.90 7.36 -25.39
N GLU A 73 -6.55 6.20 -25.42
CA GLU A 73 -6.52 5.29 -26.58
C GLU A 73 -7.35 5.87 -27.72
N HIS A 74 -8.53 6.40 -27.38
CA HIS A 74 -9.46 7.03 -28.32
C HIS A 74 -9.41 8.57 -28.27
N GLY A 75 -8.36 9.14 -27.69
CA GLY A 75 -7.99 10.57 -27.77
C GLY A 75 -9.07 11.56 -27.32
N HIS A 76 -9.84 11.28 -26.27
CA HIS A 76 -10.95 12.13 -25.85
C HIS A 76 -11.14 12.24 -24.33
N ILE A 77 -11.77 13.34 -23.93
CA ILE A 77 -12.12 13.65 -22.54
C ILE A 77 -13.64 13.51 -22.41
N LEU A 78 -14.11 12.90 -21.32
CA LEU A 78 -15.53 12.83 -20.99
C LEU A 78 -15.87 13.90 -19.95
N MET A 79 -16.91 14.70 -20.21
CA MET A 79 -17.22 15.91 -19.42
C MET A 79 -18.72 16.11 -19.21
N SER A 80 -19.12 16.60 -18.03
CA SER A 80 -20.47 17.10 -17.76
C SER A 80 -20.51 18.61 -18.02
N LEU A 81 -21.26 19.09 -19.01
CA LEU A 81 -21.24 20.48 -19.47
C LEU A 81 -22.66 21.06 -19.61
N THR A 82 -22.82 22.35 -19.35
CA THR A 82 -23.97 23.14 -19.85
C THR A 82 -23.81 23.45 -21.34
N ALA A 83 -24.92 23.84 -21.97
CA ALA A 83 -24.91 24.40 -23.32
C ALA A 83 -23.94 25.60 -23.48
N GLU A 84 -23.76 26.45 -22.45
CA GLU A 84 -22.82 27.58 -22.51
C GLU A 84 -21.35 27.11 -22.49
N GLU A 85 -21.03 26.10 -21.69
CA GLU A 85 -19.68 25.50 -21.63
C GLU A 85 -19.35 24.73 -22.93
N VAL A 86 -20.34 24.08 -23.54
CA VAL A 86 -20.22 23.44 -24.86
C VAL A 86 -19.88 24.47 -25.95
N GLU A 87 -20.57 25.61 -26.02
CA GLU A 87 -20.28 26.64 -27.02
C GLU A 87 -18.93 27.34 -26.76
N LYS A 88 -18.51 27.49 -25.49
CA LYS A 88 -17.15 27.94 -25.13
C LYS A 88 -16.08 27.01 -25.69
N LEU A 89 -16.23 25.68 -25.53
CA LEU A 89 -15.27 24.72 -26.07
C LEU A 89 -15.25 24.72 -27.61
N LYS A 90 -16.42 24.74 -28.26
CA LYS A 90 -16.50 24.85 -29.73
C LYS A 90 -15.83 26.11 -30.28
N ALA A 91 -15.90 27.24 -29.56
CA ALA A 91 -15.24 28.49 -29.96
C ALA A 91 -13.69 28.39 -29.98
N PHE A 92 -13.10 27.42 -29.26
CA PHE A 92 -11.67 27.08 -29.34
C PHE A 92 -11.36 25.89 -30.27
N GLY A 93 -12.33 25.45 -31.08
CA GLY A 93 -12.13 24.41 -32.09
C GLY A 93 -12.23 22.97 -31.59
N PHE A 94 -12.80 22.73 -30.40
CA PHE A 94 -13.06 21.39 -29.90
C PHE A 94 -14.26 20.75 -30.61
N GLU A 95 -14.14 19.47 -30.93
CA GLU A 95 -15.30 18.66 -31.29
C GLU A 95 -15.99 18.19 -30.00
N VAL A 96 -17.28 18.49 -29.86
CA VAL A 96 -18.06 18.26 -28.65
C VAL A 96 -19.35 17.53 -29.03
N THR A 97 -19.37 16.21 -28.85
CA THR A 97 -20.49 15.33 -29.18
C THR A 97 -21.24 14.93 -27.91
N LEU A 98 -22.58 15.04 -27.94
CA LEU A 98 -23.43 14.55 -26.85
C LEU A 98 -23.25 13.04 -26.73
N GLU A 99 -22.76 12.58 -25.58
CA GLU A 99 -22.52 11.16 -25.33
C GLU A 99 -23.72 10.61 -24.56
N PRO A 100 -24.53 9.69 -25.13
CA PRO A 100 -25.61 9.06 -24.38
C PRO A 100 -25.03 8.37 -23.14
N VAL A 101 -25.63 8.58 -21.96
CA VAL A 101 -25.20 7.83 -20.77
C VAL A 101 -25.43 6.36 -21.04
N ALA A 102 -24.33 5.61 -21.12
CA ALA A 102 -24.35 4.22 -21.51
C ALA A 102 -25.18 3.42 -20.50
N SER A 103 -26.17 2.68 -21.01
CA SER A 103 -26.73 1.55 -20.26
C SER A 103 -25.59 0.66 -19.77
N PRO A 104 -25.60 0.14 -18.53
CA PRO A 104 -24.46 -0.54 -17.93
C PRO A 104 -24.23 -1.94 -18.53
N SER A 105 -23.73 -1.96 -19.77
CA SER A 105 -23.18 -3.13 -20.45
C SER A 105 -21.68 -3.17 -20.23
N LEU A 106 -21.19 -4.26 -19.63
CA LEU A 106 -19.76 -4.54 -19.40
C LEU A 106 -19.06 -3.65 -18.35
N LEU A 107 -19.72 -3.42 -17.20
CA LEU A 107 -18.95 -3.42 -15.95
C LEU A 107 -18.46 -4.84 -15.67
N ASP A 108 -17.23 -4.96 -15.18
CA ASP A 108 -16.45 -6.19 -15.25
C ASP A 108 -17.09 -7.37 -14.51
N SER A 109 -17.33 -8.47 -15.24
CA SER A 109 -17.78 -9.75 -14.69
C SER A 109 -16.65 -10.79 -14.64
N SER A 110 -15.38 -10.36 -14.67
CA SER A 110 -14.23 -11.23 -14.46
C SER A 110 -14.25 -11.85 -13.06
N SER A 111 -13.94 -13.13 -12.98
CA SER A 111 -14.12 -13.93 -11.78
C SER A 111 -12.97 -13.79 -10.78
N ALA A 112 -12.81 -12.58 -10.22
CA ALA A 112 -12.22 -12.46 -8.89
C ALA A 112 -13.09 -13.21 -7.86
N PRO A 113 -12.51 -13.76 -6.77
CA PRO A 113 -13.32 -14.37 -5.72
C PRO A 113 -14.29 -13.34 -5.14
N LEU A 114 -15.54 -13.74 -4.93
CA LEU A 114 -16.59 -12.89 -4.39
C LEU A 114 -16.28 -12.50 -2.94
N ILE A 115 -15.61 -11.35 -2.77
CA ILE A 115 -15.80 -10.53 -1.57
C ILE A 115 -17.31 -10.29 -1.41
N GLY A 116 -17.79 -10.32 -0.17
CA GLY A 116 -19.21 -10.40 0.16
C GLY A 116 -20.06 -9.19 -0.29
N PRO A 117 -21.31 -9.06 0.22
CA PRO A 117 -22.25 -8.00 -0.18
C PRO A 117 -21.83 -6.56 0.20
N ASN A 118 -20.57 -6.34 0.57
CA ASN A 118 -20.03 -5.15 1.20
C ASN A 118 -18.90 -4.54 0.34
N ALA A 119 -19.21 -4.18 -0.90
CA ALA A 119 -18.29 -3.48 -1.81
C ALA A 119 -19.01 -2.35 -2.54
N VAL A 120 -18.27 -1.38 -3.07
CA VAL A 120 -18.88 -0.27 -3.82
C VAL A 120 -19.58 -0.82 -5.07
N PRO A 121 -20.87 -0.53 -5.32
CA PRO A 121 -21.61 -1.10 -6.45
C PRO A 121 -20.94 -0.84 -7.80
N GLY A 122 -20.63 -1.91 -8.54
CA GLY A 122 -19.89 -1.83 -9.82
C GLY A 122 -18.36 -1.81 -9.70
N PHE A 123 -17.81 -1.74 -8.48
CA PHE A 123 -16.37 -1.67 -8.19
C PHE A 123 -16.01 -2.59 -7.01
N SER A 124 -16.08 -3.91 -7.24
CA SER A 124 -15.93 -4.96 -6.21
C SER A 124 -14.61 -4.94 -5.42
N CYS A 125 -13.57 -4.34 -5.97
CA CYS A 125 -12.28 -4.11 -5.31
C CYS A 125 -12.30 -3.00 -4.25
N TYR A 126 -13.25 -2.06 -4.32
CA TYR A 126 -13.32 -0.93 -3.40
C TYR A 126 -14.27 -1.22 -2.24
N LYS A 127 -13.76 -0.99 -1.04
CA LYS A 127 -14.53 -1.02 0.21
C LYS A 127 -15.45 0.19 0.32
N THR A 128 -16.60 0.02 0.98
CA THR A 128 -17.45 1.13 1.40
C THR A 128 -16.82 1.88 2.57
N VAL A 129 -17.41 2.99 3.03
CA VAL A 129 -16.99 3.66 4.28
C VAL A 129 -16.90 2.67 5.44
N GLU A 130 -17.94 1.85 5.65
CA GLU A 130 -18.02 0.90 6.76
C GLU A 130 -16.93 -0.16 6.68
N GLU A 131 -16.69 -0.72 5.49
CA GLU A 131 -15.65 -1.73 5.27
C GLU A 131 -14.23 -1.15 5.29
N THR A 132 -14.10 0.16 5.01
CA THR A 132 -12.84 0.89 5.21
C THR A 132 -12.52 1.00 6.70
N TYR A 133 -13.53 1.24 7.54
CA TYR A 133 -13.36 1.34 8.99
C TYR A 133 -13.23 -0.03 9.64
N ALA A 134 -13.98 -1.04 9.19
CA ALA A 134 -13.80 -2.42 9.63
C ALA A 134 -12.39 -2.92 9.33
N ALA A 135 -11.83 -2.64 8.15
CA ALA A 135 -10.45 -3.00 7.82
C ALA A 135 -9.40 -2.29 8.70
N ALA A 136 -9.68 -1.05 9.15
CA ALA A 136 -8.83 -0.33 10.09
C ALA A 136 -8.94 -0.90 11.52
N GLU A 137 -10.14 -1.27 11.95
CA GLU A 137 -10.42 -1.92 13.25
C GLU A 137 -9.86 -3.34 13.29
N ASP A 138 -9.86 -4.06 12.16
CA ASP A 138 -9.18 -5.35 11.98
C ASP A 138 -7.66 -5.20 12.05
N PHE A 139 -7.08 -4.13 11.48
CA PHE A 139 -5.64 -3.85 11.62
C PHE A 139 -5.26 -3.52 13.08
N GLU A 140 -6.08 -2.75 13.81
CA GLU A 140 -5.84 -2.46 15.23
C GLU A 140 -5.89 -3.73 16.09
N GLN A 141 -6.82 -4.64 15.81
CA GLN A 141 -6.93 -5.94 16.51
C GLN A 141 -5.78 -6.92 16.18
N GLN A 142 -5.29 -6.93 14.94
CA GLN A 142 -4.22 -7.84 14.50
C GLN A 142 -2.82 -7.33 14.87
N TYR A 143 -2.61 -6.02 14.89
CA TYR A 143 -1.30 -5.39 15.10
C TYR A 143 -1.34 -4.33 16.24
N PRO A 144 -1.80 -4.68 17.46
CA PRO A 144 -2.06 -3.71 18.53
C PRO A 144 -0.81 -2.94 18.99
N ASP A 145 0.38 -3.51 18.81
CA ASP A 145 1.67 -2.88 19.12
C ASP A 145 2.17 -1.92 18.02
N LEU A 146 1.53 -1.94 16.84
CA LEU A 146 1.88 -1.09 15.68
C LEU A 146 0.78 -0.09 15.31
N VAL A 147 -0.49 -0.34 15.66
CA VAL A 147 -1.66 0.34 15.09
C VAL A 147 -2.53 1.01 16.16
N GLU A 148 -2.96 2.24 15.93
CA GLU A 148 -3.94 2.97 16.76
C GLU A 148 -4.99 3.65 15.85
N TRP A 149 -6.28 3.46 16.15
CA TRP A 149 -7.40 3.94 15.34
C TRP A 149 -8.08 5.15 15.99
N ILE A 150 -7.49 6.32 15.76
CA ILE A 150 -7.74 7.55 16.51
C ILE A 150 -8.97 8.28 15.94
N ASP A 151 -9.96 8.56 16.78
CA ASP A 151 -11.06 9.52 16.49
C ASP A 151 -10.54 10.97 16.62
N VAL A 152 -10.77 11.77 15.58
CA VAL A 152 -10.35 13.17 15.48
C VAL A 152 -11.50 14.15 15.22
N GLY A 153 -12.76 13.68 15.16
CA GLY A 153 -13.91 14.53 14.87
C GLY A 153 -15.12 13.80 14.28
N ASN A 154 -16.14 14.56 13.89
CA ASN A 154 -17.41 14.03 13.35
C ASN A 154 -17.68 14.57 11.95
N SER A 155 -18.30 13.75 11.09
CA SER A 155 -18.90 14.21 9.85
C SER A 155 -20.08 15.16 10.06
N TRP A 156 -20.50 15.89 9.03
CA TRP A 156 -21.64 16.81 9.08
C TRP A 156 -22.91 16.13 9.60
N GLN A 157 -23.31 15.00 9.02
CA GLN A 157 -24.55 14.31 9.38
C GLN A 157 -24.48 13.73 10.79
N LYS A 158 -23.29 13.34 11.27
CA LYS A 158 -23.10 12.94 12.67
C LYS A 158 -23.26 14.12 13.63
N ASN A 159 -22.61 15.25 13.37
CA ASN A 159 -22.78 16.48 14.16
C ASN A 159 -24.21 17.05 14.10
N ALA A 160 -24.91 16.88 12.99
CA ALA A 160 -26.32 17.25 12.83
C ALA A 160 -27.30 16.27 13.51
N GLY A 161 -26.83 15.14 14.05
CA GLY A 161 -27.66 14.13 14.72
C GLY A 161 -28.48 13.24 13.78
N ASN A 162 -28.17 13.23 12.47
CA ASN A 162 -28.91 12.48 11.45
C ASN A 162 -28.41 11.02 11.27
N GLY A 163 -27.39 10.62 12.04
CA GLY A 163 -26.56 9.46 11.74
C GLY A 163 -25.47 9.82 10.74
N GLY A 164 -24.27 9.28 10.92
CA GLY A 164 -23.07 9.64 10.18
C GLY A 164 -21.85 8.98 10.82
N TYR A 165 -20.66 9.50 10.56
CA TYR A 165 -19.41 8.80 10.85
C TYR A 165 -18.46 9.65 11.71
N ASP A 166 -17.68 8.97 12.55
CA ASP A 166 -16.44 9.54 13.12
C ASP A 166 -15.41 9.74 12.01
N ILE A 167 -14.65 10.81 12.09
CA ILE A 167 -13.49 11.04 11.22
C ILE A 167 -12.30 10.47 11.98
N LYS A 168 -11.71 9.41 11.41
CA LYS A 168 -10.66 8.63 12.08
C LYS A 168 -9.36 8.60 11.29
N VAL A 169 -8.25 8.47 12.01
CA VAL A 169 -6.89 8.35 11.48
C VAL A 169 -6.26 7.05 11.96
N LEU A 170 -5.77 6.25 11.01
CA LEU A 170 -5.01 5.04 11.29
C LEU A 170 -3.55 5.44 11.50
N LYS A 171 -3.10 5.46 12.76
CA LYS A 171 -1.71 5.70 13.12
C LYS A 171 -0.95 4.38 13.13
N LEU A 172 0.16 4.34 12.40
CA LEU A 172 1.07 3.21 12.25
C LEU A 172 2.47 3.60 12.77
N THR A 173 2.92 2.97 13.85
CA THR A 173 4.30 3.08 14.39
C THR A 173 4.54 2.00 15.44
N ASN A 174 5.78 1.50 15.56
CA ASN A 174 6.14 0.60 16.66
C ASN A 174 6.04 1.34 18.00
N LYS A 175 5.00 1.02 18.78
CA LYS A 175 4.71 1.62 20.10
C LYS A 175 5.70 1.21 21.18
N ASN A 176 6.36 0.05 21.01
CA ASN A 176 7.40 -0.42 21.94
C ASN A 176 8.70 0.40 21.78
N ASN A 177 8.95 0.99 20.61
CA ASN A 177 10.02 1.97 20.41
C ASN A 177 9.56 3.37 20.87
N SER A 178 9.82 3.67 22.14
CA SER A 178 9.46 4.91 22.84
C SER A 178 10.33 6.14 22.50
N SER A 179 10.90 6.18 21.28
CA SER A 179 11.61 7.35 20.76
C SER A 179 10.70 8.59 20.72
N ALA A 180 11.06 9.62 21.49
CA ALA A 180 10.30 10.86 21.52
C ALA A 180 10.38 11.62 20.18
N ASN A 181 9.24 12.17 19.74
CA ASN A 181 9.12 12.99 18.54
C ASN A 181 9.59 12.29 17.25
N LYS A 182 9.06 11.10 16.98
CA LYS A 182 9.20 10.43 15.67
C LYS A 182 8.63 11.34 14.55
N PRO A 183 9.35 11.53 13.42
CA PRO A 183 8.82 12.15 12.21
C PRO A 183 7.49 11.55 11.74
N VAL A 184 6.52 12.41 11.39
CA VAL A 184 5.16 12.00 11.00
C VAL A 184 4.90 12.22 9.49
N LEU A 185 4.54 11.15 8.78
CA LEU A 185 3.91 11.24 7.46
C LEU A 185 2.40 11.22 7.67
N PHE A 186 1.69 12.27 7.28
CA PHE A 186 0.23 12.29 7.26
C PHE A 186 -0.26 12.23 5.80
N ALA A 187 -1.09 11.24 5.49
CA ALA A 187 -1.79 11.17 4.21
C ALA A 187 -3.29 11.08 4.44
N ASN A 188 -4.06 11.97 3.80
CA ASN A 188 -5.52 11.94 3.83
C ASN A 188 -6.05 11.51 2.45
N SER A 189 -7.22 10.89 2.43
CA SER A 189 -7.84 10.43 1.19
C SER A 189 -9.36 10.61 1.19
N ALA A 190 -9.96 10.52 0.01
CA ALA A 190 -11.41 10.59 -0.20
C ALA A 190 -12.08 11.88 0.32
N ILE A 191 -11.36 13.01 0.40
CA ILE A 191 -11.93 14.32 0.75
C ILE A 191 -12.96 14.80 -0.28
N HIS A 192 -12.76 14.44 -1.55
CA HIS A 192 -13.83 14.41 -2.53
C HIS A 192 -14.46 13.01 -2.62
N ALA A 193 -15.78 12.98 -2.55
CA ALA A 193 -16.54 11.74 -2.44
C ALA A 193 -16.39 10.77 -3.64
N ARG A 194 -16.35 11.28 -4.89
CA ARG A 194 -16.30 10.48 -6.13
C ARG A 194 -14.99 9.74 -6.41
N GLU A 195 -13.93 10.07 -5.68
CA GLU A 195 -12.54 9.76 -6.03
C GLU A 195 -12.14 8.41 -5.41
N LEU A 196 -12.67 7.32 -5.98
CA LEU A 196 -12.81 6.03 -5.28
C LEU A 196 -11.48 5.37 -4.94
N ALA A 197 -10.47 5.46 -5.82
CA ALA A 197 -9.18 4.76 -5.69
C ALA A 197 -8.26 5.30 -4.58
N THR A 198 -8.59 6.45 -4.00
CA THR A 198 -7.75 7.18 -3.03
C THR A 198 -7.63 6.46 -1.68
N ALA A 199 -8.77 6.08 -1.07
CA ALA A 199 -8.82 5.35 0.20
C ALA A 199 -8.27 3.91 0.13
N PRO A 200 -8.55 3.12 -0.94
CA PRO A 200 -7.87 1.86 -1.20
C PRO A 200 -6.34 1.96 -1.22
N LEU A 201 -5.77 3.01 -1.84
CA LEU A 201 -4.31 3.17 -1.90
C LEU A 201 -3.69 3.35 -0.51
N ASN A 202 -4.33 4.15 0.35
CA ASN A 202 -3.90 4.27 1.75
C ASN A 202 -4.08 2.96 2.54
N LEU A 203 -5.15 2.19 2.31
CA LEU A 203 -5.31 0.85 2.92
C LEU A 203 -4.24 -0.15 2.43
N ASP A 204 -3.84 -0.10 1.16
CA ASP A 204 -2.77 -0.93 0.61
C ASP A 204 -1.39 -0.52 1.11
N PHE A 205 -1.17 0.77 1.39
CA PHE A 205 0.06 1.27 2.01
C PHE A 205 0.14 0.87 3.50
N ALA A 206 -0.98 0.97 4.24
CA ALA A 206 -1.07 0.42 5.59
C ALA A 206 -0.76 -1.09 5.61
N ARG A 207 -1.32 -1.84 4.66
CA ARG A 207 -1.07 -3.27 4.50
C ARG A 207 0.40 -3.58 4.27
N TYR A 208 1.06 -2.88 3.35
CA TYR A 208 2.50 -3.06 3.09
C TYR A 208 3.34 -2.88 4.36
N LEU A 209 3.10 -1.82 5.14
CA LEU A 209 3.86 -1.55 6.36
C LEU A 209 3.61 -2.59 7.46
N LEU A 210 2.38 -3.12 7.57
CA LEU A 210 2.00 -4.07 8.63
C LEU A 210 2.33 -5.53 8.31
N GLU A 211 2.09 -5.98 7.07
CA GLU A 211 2.49 -7.33 6.61
C GLU A 211 4.00 -7.42 6.38
N GLY A 212 4.66 -6.28 6.12
CA GLY A 212 6.11 -6.15 5.99
C GLY A 212 6.88 -6.03 7.32
N TYR A 213 6.23 -5.78 8.46
CA TYR A 213 6.96 -5.57 9.72
C TYR A 213 7.61 -6.86 10.22
N GLY A 214 8.94 -6.86 10.34
CA GLY A 214 9.78 -8.02 10.67
C GLY A 214 10.13 -8.92 9.48
N THR A 215 9.63 -8.63 8.28
CA THR A 215 9.81 -9.44 7.06
C THR A 215 10.47 -8.64 5.93
N ASP A 216 10.00 -7.42 5.68
CA ASP A 216 10.59 -6.38 4.84
C ASP A 216 11.37 -5.39 5.74
N ALA A 217 12.66 -5.18 5.43
CA ALA A 217 13.54 -4.37 6.25
C ALA A 217 13.18 -2.87 6.24
N ASP A 218 12.68 -2.35 5.11
CA ASP A 218 12.26 -0.97 4.95
C ASP A 218 10.96 -0.68 5.71
N ALA A 219 9.94 -1.53 5.56
CA ALA A 219 8.70 -1.45 6.33
C ALA A 219 8.97 -1.50 7.85
N THR A 220 9.90 -2.35 8.26
CA THR A 220 10.32 -2.49 9.66
C THR A 220 10.92 -1.18 10.20
N TRP A 221 11.98 -0.66 9.58
CA TRP A 221 12.65 0.53 10.12
C TRP A 221 11.79 1.79 10.02
N ILE A 222 10.93 1.89 9.00
CA ILE A 222 9.95 2.99 8.87
C ILE A 222 9.04 3.03 10.11
N LEU A 223 8.45 1.90 10.53
CA LEU A 223 7.60 1.86 11.72
C LEU A 223 8.38 2.01 13.03
N ASP A 224 9.65 1.57 13.09
CA ASP A 224 10.51 1.83 14.24
C ASP A 224 10.77 3.32 14.46
N HIS A 225 11.17 4.05 13.41
CA HIS A 225 11.72 5.40 13.54
C HIS A 225 10.75 6.54 13.22
N HIS A 226 9.68 6.28 12.48
CA HIS A 226 8.70 7.27 12.01
C HIS A 226 7.27 6.87 12.44
N GLU A 227 6.30 7.76 12.21
CA GLU A 227 4.87 7.48 12.32
C GLU A 227 4.20 7.72 10.97
N VAL A 228 3.31 6.82 10.54
CA VAL A 228 2.52 6.97 9.31
C VAL A 228 1.05 7.06 9.69
N HIS A 229 0.42 8.18 9.38
CA HIS A 229 -0.92 8.57 9.81
C HIS A 229 -1.83 8.65 8.59
N LEU A 230 -2.88 7.81 8.54
CA LEU A 230 -3.70 7.65 7.34
C LEU A 230 -5.17 7.98 7.63
N MET A 231 -5.64 9.14 7.16
CA MET A 231 -7.07 9.49 7.22
C MET A 231 -7.80 8.91 6.00
N LEU A 232 -8.27 7.68 6.16
CA LEU A 232 -8.80 6.88 5.05
C LEU A 232 -10.03 7.51 4.38
N GLN A 233 -10.93 8.11 5.16
CA GLN A 233 -12.17 8.74 4.68
C GLN A 233 -12.29 10.15 5.26
N SER A 234 -11.79 11.15 4.53
CA SER A 234 -11.88 12.57 4.94
C SER A 234 -13.30 13.15 4.74
N ASN A 235 -14.14 12.49 3.93
CA ASN A 235 -15.53 12.89 3.64
C ASN A 235 -16.45 11.66 3.59
N PRO A 236 -16.73 11.01 4.74
CA PRO A 236 -17.47 9.76 4.77
C PRO A 236 -18.95 9.92 4.36
N ASP A 237 -19.62 11.01 4.77
CA ASP A 237 -21.01 11.28 4.37
C ASP A 237 -21.14 11.47 2.85
N GLY A 238 -20.24 12.25 2.25
CA GLY A 238 -20.17 12.45 0.81
C GLY A 238 -19.82 11.15 0.10
N ARG A 239 -18.82 10.39 0.58
CA ARG A 239 -18.48 9.06 0.04
C ARG A 239 -19.73 8.16 0.03
N LYS A 240 -20.57 8.19 1.07
CA LYS A 240 -21.81 7.42 1.10
C LYS A 240 -22.84 7.83 0.03
N ARG A 241 -22.86 9.11 -0.36
CA ARG A 241 -23.60 9.59 -1.56
C ARG A 241 -22.98 9.10 -2.86
N ALA A 242 -21.65 9.10 -2.97
CA ALA A 242 -20.95 8.60 -4.16
C ALA A 242 -21.08 7.08 -4.34
N GLU A 243 -21.18 6.30 -3.26
CA GLU A 243 -21.42 4.85 -3.28
C GLU A 243 -22.80 4.49 -3.81
N SER A 244 -23.87 5.14 -3.33
CA SER A 244 -25.23 4.87 -3.83
C SER A 244 -25.41 5.26 -5.30
N GLN A 245 -24.54 6.14 -5.80
CA GLN A 245 -24.45 6.56 -7.20
C GLN A 245 -23.47 5.74 -8.04
N ALA A 246 -22.86 4.68 -7.50
CA ALA A 246 -21.81 3.92 -8.19
C ALA A 246 -22.35 3.00 -9.30
N ASN A 247 -23.57 2.47 -9.14
CA ASN A 247 -24.23 1.51 -10.05
C ASN A 247 -24.71 2.11 -11.41
N GLY A 248 -24.16 3.25 -11.85
CA GLY A 248 -24.51 3.92 -13.11
C GLY A 248 -25.99 4.32 -13.28
N SER A 249 -26.81 4.22 -12.23
CA SER A 249 -28.28 4.22 -12.33
C SER A 249 -28.90 5.63 -12.41
N LEU A 250 -28.09 6.66 -12.63
CA LEU A 250 -28.55 8.04 -12.79
C LEU A 250 -28.38 8.49 -14.25
N PRO A 251 -29.42 9.03 -14.91
CA PRO A 251 -29.47 9.23 -16.36
C PRO A 251 -28.48 10.27 -16.92
N ASP A 252 -27.76 10.98 -16.05
CA ASP A 252 -26.87 12.10 -16.40
C ASP A 252 -25.40 11.86 -16.00
N GLY A 253 -25.04 10.65 -15.55
CA GLY A 253 -23.66 10.33 -15.13
C GLY A 253 -23.20 11.07 -13.86
N TYR A 254 -24.12 11.38 -12.94
CA TYR A 254 -23.85 12.24 -11.78
C TYR A 254 -22.87 11.63 -10.76
N MET A 255 -21.93 12.45 -10.26
CA MET A 255 -20.80 12.04 -9.42
C MET A 255 -20.63 12.98 -8.22
N TRP A 256 -21.17 12.61 -7.05
CA TRP A 256 -21.07 13.42 -5.82
C TRP A 256 -19.61 13.76 -5.46
N ARG A 257 -19.33 15.02 -5.12
CA ARG A 257 -17.97 15.51 -4.78
C ARG A 257 -17.87 16.05 -3.34
N LYS A 258 -18.77 16.97 -3.00
CA LYS A 258 -18.79 17.78 -1.76
C LYS A 258 -19.12 16.95 -0.50
N ASN A 259 -19.11 17.54 0.69
CA ASN A 259 -19.72 16.90 1.86
C ASN A 259 -21.26 16.83 1.70
N ASP A 260 -21.99 16.33 2.71
CA ASP A 260 -23.45 16.22 2.65
C ASP A 260 -24.18 17.32 3.45
N ASN A 261 -23.58 18.51 3.59
CA ASN A 261 -24.17 19.61 4.34
C ASN A 261 -25.46 20.13 3.67
N SER A 262 -26.58 19.82 4.31
CA SER A 262 -27.95 20.07 3.84
C SER A 262 -28.45 21.50 4.07
N ASN A 263 -27.63 22.38 4.67
CA ASN A 263 -27.93 23.81 4.78
C ASN A 263 -27.58 24.62 3.53
N TYR A 264 -26.88 24.01 2.56
CA TYR A 264 -26.39 24.69 1.35
C TYR A 264 -27.12 24.18 0.10
N CYS A 265 -27.36 25.07 -0.87
CA CYS A 265 -28.32 24.84 -1.96
C CYS A 265 -29.73 24.48 -1.40
N SER A 266 -30.60 23.80 -2.16
CA SER A 266 -31.81 23.21 -1.57
C SER A 266 -31.46 21.90 -0.86
N SER A 267 -32.21 21.54 0.18
CA SER A 267 -31.99 20.27 0.89
C SER A 267 -32.36 19.04 0.05
N SER A 268 -33.17 19.18 -1.02
CA SER A 268 -33.34 18.16 -2.06
C SER A 268 -32.13 18.03 -2.97
N SER A 269 -31.38 19.12 -3.17
CA SER A 269 -30.40 19.20 -4.25
C SER A 269 -29.30 18.17 -4.14
N ARG A 270 -28.99 17.57 -5.28
CA ARG A 270 -27.75 16.79 -5.46
C ARG A 270 -26.49 17.66 -5.36
N SER A 271 -26.60 18.98 -5.58
CA SER A 271 -25.51 19.95 -5.57
C SER A 271 -25.34 20.68 -4.22
N ARG A 272 -25.93 20.16 -3.13
CA ARG A 272 -25.72 20.65 -1.75
C ARG A 272 -24.33 20.32 -1.20
N GLY A 273 -24.04 20.73 0.03
CA GLY A 273 -22.72 20.58 0.66
C GLY A 273 -21.72 21.66 0.24
N ALA A 274 -20.56 21.67 0.89
CA ALA A 274 -19.40 22.49 0.53
C ALA A 274 -18.25 21.63 -0.01
N ASP A 275 -17.41 22.21 -0.86
CA ASP A 275 -16.17 21.59 -1.31
C ASP A 275 -15.15 21.72 -0.18
N LEU A 276 -14.87 20.61 0.49
CA LEU A 276 -13.98 20.56 1.67
C LEU A 276 -12.57 21.03 1.32
N ASN A 277 -12.06 20.69 0.14
CA ASN A 277 -10.77 21.18 -0.34
C ASN A 277 -10.86 22.59 -0.97
N ARG A 278 -11.88 23.36 -0.60
CA ARG A 278 -11.97 24.84 -0.72
C ARG A 278 -12.39 25.52 0.59
N ASN A 279 -12.56 24.77 1.69
CA ASN A 279 -13.08 25.29 2.95
C ASN A 279 -12.01 25.59 4.00
N PHE A 280 -10.77 25.10 3.83
CA PHE A 280 -9.71 25.28 4.82
C PHE A 280 -9.42 26.74 5.13
N THR A 281 -9.01 27.03 6.36
CA THR A 281 -8.88 28.39 6.87
C THR A 281 -7.79 29.22 6.20
N PHE A 282 -6.66 28.62 5.79
CA PHE A 282 -5.57 29.34 5.11
C PHE A 282 -5.95 29.71 3.67
N SER A 283 -5.65 30.95 3.27
CA SER A 283 -5.97 31.53 1.95
C SER A 283 -7.44 31.47 1.51
N TRP A 284 -8.41 31.13 2.37
CA TRP A 284 -9.82 30.93 1.98
C TRP A 284 -10.39 32.04 1.10
N GLY A 285 -10.84 31.69 -0.12
CA GLY A 285 -11.43 32.64 -1.07
C GLY A 285 -10.50 33.76 -1.56
N SER A 286 -9.18 33.63 -1.41
CA SER A 286 -8.23 34.72 -1.70
C SER A 286 -7.89 34.92 -3.18
N VAL A 287 -8.25 33.99 -4.08
CA VAL A 287 -7.89 34.09 -5.50
C VAL A 287 -9.12 34.06 -6.42
N ASN A 288 -9.14 34.96 -7.42
CA ASN A 288 -10.22 34.98 -8.38
C ASN A 288 -10.20 33.70 -9.24
N GLY A 289 -11.29 32.92 -9.20
CA GLY A 289 -11.36 31.59 -9.82
C GLY A 289 -10.97 30.43 -8.90
N GLY A 290 -10.47 30.67 -7.68
CA GLY A 290 -10.06 29.63 -6.74
C GLY A 290 -11.20 28.73 -6.27
N SER A 291 -12.31 29.36 -5.94
CA SER A 291 -13.56 28.72 -5.52
C SER A 291 -14.77 29.63 -5.73
N SER A 292 -15.97 29.05 -5.60
CA SER A 292 -17.23 29.73 -5.83
C SER A 292 -17.93 30.14 -4.53
N GLY A 293 -18.58 31.31 -4.55
CA GLY A 293 -19.45 31.78 -3.47
C GLY A 293 -20.91 31.32 -3.59
N ASN A 294 -21.27 30.57 -4.64
CA ASN A 294 -22.63 30.08 -4.86
C ASN A 294 -22.84 28.72 -4.17
N PRO A 295 -23.80 28.58 -3.22
CA PRO A 295 -24.03 27.31 -2.50
C PRO A 295 -24.31 26.08 -3.37
N CYS A 296 -24.84 26.25 -4.57
CA CYS A 296 -25.14 25.15 -5.50
C CYS A 296 -23.98 24.80 -6.46
N ASP A 297 -22.81 25.42 -6.30
CA ASP A 297 -21.62 25.20 -7.13
C ASP A 297 -20.83 23.96 -6.68
N PHE A 298 -20.18 23.25 -7.61
CA PHE A 298 -19.29 22.14 -7.29
C PHE A 298 -18.06 22.55 -6.48
N THR A 299 -17.65 23.82 -6.58
CA THR A 299 -16.49 24.44 -5.91
C THR A 299 -16.90 25.39 -4.77
N TYR A 300 -18.09 25.20 -4.19
CA TYR A 300 -18.59 26.08 -3.13
C TYR A 300 -17.71 26.02 -1.87
N ARG A 301 -17.03 27.12 -1.52
CA ARG A 301 -16.09 27.21 -0.38
C ARG A 301 -16.72 27.23 1.02
N GLY A 302 -18.04 27.01 1.13
CA GLY A 302 -18.79 27.24 2.37
C GLY A 302 -19.09 28.74 2.63
N PRO A 303 -19.82 29.07 3.71
CA PRO A 303 -20.14 30.45 4.08
C PRO A 303 -18.99 31.20 4.75
N THR A 304 -18.06 30.50 5.39
CA THR A 304 -16.90 31.05 6.12
C THR A 304 -15.71 30.09 6.01
N PRO A 305 -14.45 30.56 6.22
CA PRO A 305 -13.31 29.66 6.40
C PRO A 305 -13.58 28.69 7.56
N GLY A 306 -13.21 27.42 7.37
CA GLY A 306 -13.38 26.35 8.36
C GLY A 306 -14.83 26.12 8.79
N SER A 307 -15.82 26.33 7.91
CA SER A 307 -17.24 26.14 8.25
C SER A 307 -17.65 24.67 8.41
N GLU A 308 -16.99 23.76 7.71
CA GLU A 308 -17.35 22.35 7.70
C GLU A 308 -16.65 21.57 8.82
N PRO A 309 -17.35 20.69 9.55
CA PRO A 309 -16.74 19.94 10.64
C PRO A 309 -15.71 18.92 10.13
N GLU A 310 -15.83 18.43 8.89
CA GLU A 310 -14.80 17.62 8.26
C GLU A 310 -13.49 18.41 8.11
N THR A 311 -13.56 19.63 7.57
CA THR A 311 -12.40 20.52 7.44
C THR A 311 -11.81 20.87 8.81
N GLN A 312 -12.64 21.21 9.80
CA GLN A 312 -12.20 21.51 11.18
C GLN A 312 -11.42 20.35 11.81
N ALA A 313 -11.87 19.10 11.64
CA ALA A 313 -11.16 17.93 12.13
C ALA A 313 -9.78 17.77 11.46
N ILE A 314 -9.70 17.96 10.14
CA ILE A 314 -8.45 17.84 9.38
C ILE A 314 -7.45 18.93 9.78
N GLU A 315 -7.85 20.21 9.80
CA GLU A 315 -6.93 21.30 10.18
C GLU A 315 -6.58 21.29 11.68
N GLY A 316 -7.48 20.85 12.54
CA GLY A 316 -7.21 20.61 13.95
C GLY A 316 -6.18 19.50 14.16
N TYR A 317 -6.24 18.43 13.36
CA TYR A 317 -5.26 17.34 13.40
C TYR A 317 -3.90 17.77 12.88
N ILE A 318 -3.83 18.45 11.73
CA ILE A 318 -2.59 18.98 11.14
C ILE A 318 -1.82 19.86 12.14
N ARG A 319 -2.51 20.79 12.82
CA ARG A 319 -1.94 21.66 13.86
C ARG A 319 -1.52 20.94 15.15
N ASN A 320 -1.99 19.71 15.36
CA ASN A 320 -1.61 18.87 16.50
C ASN A 320 -0.42 17.95 16.16
N LEU A 321 -0.19 17.62 14.88
CA LEU A 321 0.96 16.83 14.44
C LEU A 321 2.27 17.64 14.44
N TRP A 322 2.21 18.91 14.01
CA TRP A 322 3.41 19.72 13.76
C TRP A 322 3.30 21.12 14.37
N PRO A 323 4.38 21.64 14.98
CA PRO A 323 4.46 23.05 15.32
C PRO A 323 4.65 23.90 14.05
N ASP A 324 4.19 25.15 14.10
CA ASP A 324 4.65 26.17 13.15
C ASP A 324 6.15 26.41 13.35
N LEU A 325 6.93 26.22 12.28
CA LEU A 325 8.38 26.45 12.24
C LEU A 325 8.78 27.55 11.25
N ARG A 326 7.83 28.18 10.54
CA ARG A 326 8.12 29.28 9.62
C ARG A 326 8.08 30.64 10.34
N GLY A 327 8.31 31.72 9.59
CA GLY A 327 8.04 33.07 10.06
C GLY A 327 6.59 33.49 9.77
N PRO A 328 6.08 34.56 10.40
CA PRO A 328 4.68 34.97 10.32
C PRO A 328 4.27 35.54 8.96
N GLY A 329 5.20 35.83 8.05
CA GLY A 329 4.90 36.26 6.68
C GLY A 329 4.87 35.10 5.69
N ASP A 330 3.96 35.13 4.72
CA ASP A 330 3.79 34.05 3.72
C ASP A 330 5.00 33.83 2.79
N ASN A 331 6.02 34.71 2.88
CA ASN A 331 7.30 34.59 2.19
C ASN A 331 8.44 34.05 3.08
N ASP A 332 8.18 33.77 4.37
CA ASP A 332 9.17 33.23 5.29
C ASP A 332 9.30 31.71 5.09
N ALA A 333 10.53 31.25 4.81
CA ALA A 333 10.80 29.83 4.62
C ALA A 333 10.85 29.07 5.95
N ALA A 334 10.33 27.84 5.94
CA ALA A 334 10.55 26.88 7.01
C ALA A 334 12.03 26.41 7.00
N PRO A 335 12.62 26.07 8.16
CA PRO A 335 13.95 25.47 8.23
C PRO A 335 14.10 24.26 7.33
N ALA A 336 15.28 24.07 6.73
CA ALA A 336 15.59 22.85 5.96
C ALA A 336 15.53 21.57 6.82
N THR A 337 15.58 21.71 8.15
CA THR A 337 15.41 20.64 9.15
C THR A 337 13.96 20.44 9.58
N THR A 338 12.97 21.11 8.99
CA THR A 338 11.55 20.83 9.23
C THR A 338 11.26 19.39 8.84
N SER A 339 10.68 18.64 9.78
CA SER A 339 10.30 17.24 9.62
C SER A 339 8.77 17.12 9.57
N GLY A 340 8.29 16.13 8.82
CA GLY A 340 6.87 15.95 8.52
C GLY A 340 6.60 16.09 7.02
N ILE A 341 5.65 15.30 6.51
CA ILE A 341 5.13 15.44 5.15
C ILE A 341 3.61 15.30 5.21
N HIS A 342 2.91 16.11 4.43
CA HIS A 342 1.49 15.98 4.18
C HIS A 342 1.20 15.57 2.73
N ILE A 343 0.30 14.61 2.49
CA ILE A 343 -0.15 14.21 1.14
C ILE A 343 -1.68 14.10 1.10
N ASP A 344 -2.34 14.96 0.33
CA ASP A 344 -3.77 14.84 0.02
C ASP A 344 -3.96 14.01 -1.26
N ILE A 345 -4.54 12.82 -1.12
CA ILE A 345 -4.67 11.85 -2.21
C ILE A 345 -6.04 11.99 -2.88
N HIS A 346 -6.00 12.45 -4.12
CA HIS A 346 -7.11 12.78 -5.00
C HIS A 346 -7.18 11.86 -6.22
N SER A 347 -8.25 11.98 -7.00
CA SER A 347 -8.21 11.62 -8.42
C SER A 347 -9.02 12.64 -9.24
N PHE A 348 -8.72 12.92 -10.51
CA PHE A 348 -7.71 12.31 -11.38
C PHE A 348 -7.02 13.38 -12.23
N SER A 349 -5.79 13.09 -12.69
CA SER A 349 -5.10 13.73 -13.83
C SER A 349 -3.66 13.22 -14.07
N GLU A 350 -3.13 12.32 -13.24
CA GLU A 350 -1.72 11.91 -13.18
C GLU A 350 -0.77 13.07 -12.84
N LEU A 351 -1.02 13.74 -11.70
CA LEU A 351 -0.22 14.89 -11.24
C LEU A 351 0.39 14.64 -9.86
N VAL A 352 1.55 15.25 -9.63
CA VAL A 352 2.11 15.51 -8.30
C VAL A 352 2.21 17.03 -8.15
N LEU A 353 1.38 17.59 -7.26
CA LEU A 353 1.25 19.02 -7.05
C LEU A 353 1.89 19.46 -5.74
N TRP A 354 2.43 20.69 -5.70
CA TRP A 354 2.94 21.33 -4.47
C TRP A 354 2.57 22.83 -4.40
N PRO A 355 2.52 23.45 -3.21
CA PRO A 355 2.18 24.86 -3.03
C PRO A 355 2.99 25.86 -3.88
N TRP A 356 2.40 26.95 -4.35
CA TRP A 356 1.05 27.45 -4.04
C TRP A 356 -0.02 27.11 -5.10
N GLY A 357 -1.27 26.96 -4.64
CA GLY A 357 -2.46 27.00 -5.49
C GLY A 357 -2.90 28.41 -5.89
N THR A 358 -2.59 29.42 -5.08
CA THR A 358 -3.09 30.80 -5.21
C THR A 358 -2.27 31.70 -6.13
N THR A 359 -1.00 31.37 -6.41
CA THR A 359 -0.06 32.25 -7.10
C THR A 359 1.02 31.46 -7.83
N SER A 360 1.53 31.99 -8.95
CA SER A 360 2.64 31.45 -9.74
C SER A 360 4.02 31.91 -9.27
N GLN A 361 4.10 32.67 -8.18
CA GLN A 361 5.36 32.80 -7.45
C GLN A 361 5.66 31.46 -6.75
N PRO A 362 6.91 30.95 -6.80
CA PRO A 362 7.29 29.78 -6.02
C PRO A 362 7.08 29.98 -4.53
N ALA A 363 6.78 28.89 -3.82
CA ALA A 363 6.84 28.85 -2.36
C ALA A 363 8.26 29.18 -1.85
N PRO A 364 8.42 29.72 -0.63
CA PRO A 364 9.73 29.96 -0.01
C PRO A 364 10.66 28.74 0.03
N ASN A 365 10.14 27.55 0.32
CA ASN A 365 10.86 26.27 0.23
C ASN A 365 10.78 25.62 -1.17
N GLY A 366 10.39 26.38 -2.19
CA GLY A 366 9.91 25.91 -3.49
C GLY A 366 10.90 25.05 -4.30
N THR A 367 12.21 25.30 -4.17
CA THR A 367 13.23 24.44 -4.81
C THR A 367 13.19 23.03 -4.25
N ALA A 368 13.22 22.88 -2.93
CA ALA A 368 13.17 21.57 -2.29
C ALA A 368 11.80 20.90 -2.47
N LEU A 369 10.70 21.68 -2.47
CA LEU A 369 9.37 21.18 -2.80
C LEU A 369 9.31 20.58 -4.23
N GLN A 370 9.90 21.26 -5.21
CA GLN A 370 10.01 20.78 -6.59
C GLN A 370 10.87 19.51 -6.69
N THR A 371 12.01 19.45 -5.99
CA THR A 371 12.93 18.29 -6.02
C THR A 371 12.25 17.03 -5.49
N LEU A 372 11.61 17.10 -4.31
CA LEU A 372 10.83 15.99 -3.76
C LEU A 372 9.57 15.68 -4.61
N GLY A 373 8.90 16.69 -5.16
CA GLY A 373 7.79 16.50 -6.11
C GLY A 373 8.20 15.73 -7.38
N ARG A 374 9.40 15.99 -7.90
CA ARG A 374 10.00 15.25 -9.02
C ARG A 374 10.47 13.85 -8.63
N LYS A 375 10.89 13.64 -7.38
CA LYS A 375 11.26 12.34 -6.82
C LYS A 375 10.03 11.44 -6.69
N PHE A 376 8.91 11.95 -6.17
CA PHE A 376 7.61 11.25 -6.22
C PHE A 376 7.15 10.96 -7.64
N ALA A 377 7.20 11.96 -8.52
CA ALA A 377 6.82 11.83 -9.92
C ALA A 377 7.73 10.89 -10.75
N PHE A 378 8.89 10.49 -10.22
CA PHE A 378 9.72 9.45 -10.83
C PHE A 378 9.12 8.06 -10.62
N PHE A 379 8.55 7.79 -9.45
CA PHE A 379 7.98 6.48 -9.11
C PHE A 379 6.67 6.19 -9.85
N ASN A 380 5.70 7.11 -9.77
CA ASN A 380 4.41 6.95 -10.46
C ASN A 380 4.39 7.47 -11.91
N GLY A 381 5.49 8.08 -12.36
CA GLY A 381 5.59 8.66 -13.70
C GLY A 381 4.68 9.86 -13.95
N TYR A 382 4.08 10.47 -12.93
CA TYR A 382 3.10 11.57 -13.07
C TYR A 382 3.77 12.90 -13.47
N MET A 383 2.97 13.93 -13.73
CA MET A 383 3.47 15.27 -14.05
C MET A 383 3.72 16.08 -12.77
N PRO A 384 4.97 16.45 -12.44
CA PRO A 384 5.29 17.27 -11.29
C PRO A 384 5.07 18.75 -11.61
N GLN A 385 4.25 19.48 -10.84
CA GLN A 385 4.10 20.94 -11.00
C GLN A 385 3.63 21.66 -9.74
N GLN A 386 3.79 22.97 -9.69
CA GLN A 386 3.15 23.81 -8.65
C GLN A 386 1.62 23.81 -8.85
N SER A 387 0.83 23.76 -7.76
CA SER A 387 -0.63 23.55 -7.79
C SER A 387 -1.39 24.52 -8.70
N VAL A 388 -1.02 25.81 -8.70
CA VAL A 388 -1.61 26.85 -9.59
C VAL A 388 -1.45 26.55 -11.10
N GLY A 389 -0.45 25.73 -11.47
CA GLY A 389 -0.18 25.29 -12.84
C GLY A 389 -1.23 24.32 -13.38
N LEU A 390 -2.04 23.73 -12.49
CA LEU A 390 -3.32 23.15 -12.84
C LEU A 390 -4.33 24.30 -13.06
N TYR A 391 -4.88 24.89 -12.01
CA TYR A 391 -5.62 26.16 -12.07
C TYR A 391 -5.52 26.86 -10.70
N PRO A 392 -5.86 28.16 -10.58
CA PRO A 392 -5.89 28.83 -9.29
C PRO A 392 -6.81 28.10 -8.31
N THR A 393 -6.33 27.85 -7.09
CA THR A 393 -7.11 27.27 -5.98
C THR A 393 -6.90 28.08 -4.71
N ASP A 394 -7.87 28.04 -3.81
CA ASP A 394 -7.80 28.63 -2.47
C ASP A 394 -8.56 27.78 -1.44
N GLY A 395 -8.29 28.00 -0.15
CA GLY A 395 -8.91 27.23 0.94
C GLY A 395 -8.62 25.73 0.88
N THR A 396 -7.42 25.34 0.44
CA THR A 396 -7.01 23.93 0.27
C THR A 396 -6.29 23.34 1.49
N SER A 397 -6.22 22.02 1.57
CA SER A 397 -5.54 21.26 2.63
C SER A 397 -4.02 21.53 2.65
N ASP A 398 -3.38 21.55 1.48
CA ASP A 398 -1.95 21.87 1.31
C ASP A 398 -1.60 23.30 1.76
N SER A 399 -2.56 24.22 1.62
CA SER A 399 -2.46 25.60 2.10
C SER A 399 -2.41 25.71 3.63
N VAL A 400 -2.94 24.75 4.41
CA VAL A 400 -2.74 24.75 5.88
C VAL A 400 -1.40 24.10 6.23
N SER A 401 -1.12 22.88 5.76
CA SER A 401 0.10 22.16 6.13
C SER A 401 1.38 22.93 5.76
N TYR A 402 1.48 23.44 4.53
CA TYR A 402 2.62 24.27 4.13
C TYR A 402 2.40 25.75 4.44
N GLY A 403 1.23 26.30 4.10
CA GLY A 403 0.99 27.73 4.19
C GLY A 403 0.83 28.25 5.62
N GLU A 404 0.32 27.45 6.55
CA GLU A 404 0.31 27.82 7.98
C GLU A 404 1.61 27.38 8.67
N LEU A 405 1.98 26.09 8.59
CA LEU A 405 3.02 25.50 9.46
C LEU A 405 4.42 25.35 8.81
N GLY A 406 4.52 25.52 7.48
CA GLY A 406 5.77 25.31 6.74
C GLY A 406 6.15 23.84 6.52
N VAL A 407 5.23 22.90 6.72
CA VAL A 407 5.44 21.46 6.49
C VAL A 407 5.31 21.15 5.00
N PRO A 408 6.24 20.40 4.35
CA PRO A 408 6.12 20.09 2.94
C PRO A 408 4.84 19.29 2.65
N SER A 409 3.98 19.87 1.82
CA SER A 409 2.67 19.33 1.48
C SER A 409 2.55 19.09 -0.02
N TYR A 410 1.87 18.00 -0.38
CA TYR A 410 1.64 17.60 -1.76
C TYR A 410 0.18 17.19 -1.99
N THR A 411 -0.26 17.29 -3.24
CA THR A 411 -1.50 16.66 -3.72
C THR A 411 -1.16 15.67 -4.83
N PHE A 412 -1.64 14.43 -4.71
CA PHE A 412 -1.47 13.39 -5.74
C PHE A 412 -2.81 13.20 -6.47
N GLU A 413 -2.83 13.35 -7.80
CA GLU A 413 -4.03 13.19 -8.62
C GLU A 413 -3.98 11.85 -9.36
N LEU A 414 -4.53 10.79 -8.75
CA LEU A 414 -4.39 9.41 -9.24
C LEU A 414 -5.10 9.16 -10.58
N GLY A 415 -4.35 8.66 -11.57
CA GLY A 415 -4.89 8.08 -12.82
C GLY A 415 -5.69 9.03 -13.71
N THR A 416 -6.65 8.46 -14.46
CA THR A 416 -7.38 9.09 -15.57
C THR A 416 -8.91 9.15 -15.39
N ALA A 417 -9.46 8.69 -14.26
CA ALA A 417 -10.88 8.77 -13.94
C ALA A 417 -11.15 8.82 -12.43
N PHE A 418 -12.21 9.51 -12.00
CA PHE A 418 -12.63 9.53 -10.59
C PHE A 418 -12.94 8.12 -10.04
N ARG A 419 -13.52 7.27 -10.90
CA ARG A 419 -13.86 5.87 -10.63
C ARG A 419 -13.05 4.94 -11.53
N GLN A 420 -11.76 4.82 -11.24
CA GLN A 420 -10.88 3.83 -11.90
C GLN A 420 -11.48 2.41 -11.83
N SER A 421 -11.36 1.62 -12.90
CA SER A 421 -11.77 0.22 -12.87
C SER A 421 -10.89 -0.61 -11.92
N CYS A 422 -11.39 -1.75 -11.43
CA CYS A 422 -10.61 -2.65 -10.57
C CYS A 422 -9.37 -3.22 -11.28
N SER A 423 -9.47 -3.50 -12.59
CA SER A 423 -8.33 -3.89 -13.41
C SER A 423 -7.27 -2.78 -13.45
N SER A 424 -7.68 -1.53 -13.72
CA SER A 424 -6.77 -0.37 -13.69
C SER A 424 -6.16 -0.14 -12.31
N TYR A 425 -6.93 -0.32 -11.24
CA TYR A 425 -6.40 -0.18 -9.88
C TYR A 425 -5.27 -1.15 -9.58
N ALA A 426 -5.47 -2.43 -9.90
CA ALA A 426 -4.49 -3.49 -9.66
C ALA A 426 -3.27 -3.42 -10.61
N SER A 427 -3.45 -2.95 -11.84
CA SER A 427 -2.40 -2.96 -12.87
C SER A 427 -1.61 -1.66 -13.03
N THR A 428 -2.14 -0.50 -12.60
CA THR A 428 -1.44 0.79 -12.66
C THR A 428 -1.52 1.54 -11.32
N ILE A 429 -2.71 1.90 -10.85
CA ILE A 429 -2.85 2.87 -9.73
C ILE A 429 -2.09 2.44 -8.46
N LYS A 430 -2.24 1.17 -8.04
CA LYS A 430 -1.49 0.62 -6.90
C LYS A 430 0.02 0.51 -7.18
N PRO A 431 0.50 -0.25 -8.20
CA PRO A 431 1.93 -0.44 -8.43
C PRO A 431 2.69 0.85 -8.74
N ASP A 432 2.07 1.83 -9.41
CA ASP A 432 2.71 3.10 -9.76
C ASP A 432 2.89 4.00 -8.52
N ASN A 433 1.87 4.09 -7.64
CA ASN A 433 1.85 5.09 -6.56
C ASN A 433 2.31 4.57 -5.20
N LEU A 434 2.18 3.28 -4.91
CA LEU A 434 2.65 2.71 -3.63
C LEU A 434 4.15 2.98 -3.37
N PRO A 435 5.07 2.85 -4.36
CA PRO A 435 6.48 3.19 -4.16
C PRO A 435 6.72 4.68 -3.81
N ALA A 436 5.87 5.60 -4.29
CA ALA A 436 5.96 7.02 -3.93
C ALA A 436 5.57 7.28 -2.46
N LEU A 437 4.59 6.56 -1.93
CA LEU A 437 4.20 6.64 -0.52
C LEU A 437 5.25 6.01 0.40
N ILE A 438 5.82 4.87 0.00
CA ILE A 438 6.97 4.26 0.69
C ILE A 438 8.15 5.25 0.71
N TYR A 439 8.44 5.91 -0.42
CA TYR A 439 9.48 6.94 -0.47
C TYR A 439 9.21 8.13 0.47
N ALA A 440 7.96 8.59 0.56
CA ALA A 440 7.58 9.64 1.50
C ALA A 440 7.91 9.24 2.95
N ALA A 441 7.56 8.01 3.34
CA ALA A 441 7.84 7.48 4.67
C ALA A 441 9.34 7.25 4.95
N LYS A 442 10.17 7.08 3.91
CA LYS A 442 11.64 7.06 4.06
C LYS A 442 12.22 8.44 4.36
N VAL A 443 11.75 9.50 3.70
CA VAL A 443 12.39 10.83 3.73
C VAL A 443 11.79 11.84 4.71
N VAL A 444 10.66 11.50 5.36
CA VAL A 444 9.88 12.38 6.25
C VAL A 444 10.65 13.01 7.44
N ARG A 445 11.81 12.45 7.81
CA ARG A 445 12.74 13.05 8.79
C ARG A 445 13.34 14.38 8.31
N THR A 446 13.72 14.48 7.04
CA THR A 446 14.43 15.64 6.48
C THR A 446 14.02 15.89 5.02
N PRO A 447 12.72 16.11 4.74
CA PRO A 447 12.15 16.21 3.39
C PRO A 447 12.66 17.38 2.54
N TYR A 448 13.22 18.43 3.16
CA TYR A 448 13.85 19.53 2.42
C TYR A 448 15.35 19.31 2.11
N ILE A 449 15.92 18.16 2.47
CA ILE A 449 17.34 17.84 2.27
C ILE A 449 17.49 16.48 1.58
N THR A 450 17.01 15.41 2.23
CA THR A 450 17.22 14.02 1.81
C THR A 450 16.78 13.70 0.37
N PRO A 451 15.63 14.21 -0.14
CA PRO A 451 15.20 13.91 -1.51
C PRO A 451 16.06 14.51 -2.62
N ALA A 452 17.02 15.39 -2.31
CA ALA A 452 17.96 15.91 -3.29
C ALA A 452 19.15 14.98 -3.55
N GLY A 453 19.41 14.00 -2.67
CA GLY A 453 20.52 13.06 -2.80
C GLY A 453 20.16 11.72 -3.46
N PRO A 454 21.14 10.80 -3.55
CA PRO A 454 21.01 9.55 -4.33
C PRO A 454 20.24 8.47 -3.57
N ASP A 455 19.45 7.68 -4.30
CA ASP A 455 18.69 6.57 -3.72
C ASP A 455 19.46 5.25 -3.88
N VAL A 456 19.37 4.39 -2.87
CA VAL A 456 19.73 2.97 -2.99
C VAL A 456 18.69 2.26 -3.87
N LEU A 457 19.16 1.46 -4.83
CA LEU A 457 18.33 0.79 -5.84
C LEU A 457 18.13 -0.70 -5.54
N ASP A 458 19.20 -1.35 -5.07
CA ASP A 458 19.32 -2.80 -4.84
C ASP A 458 20.35 -3.03 -3.73
N ILE A 459 20.10 -4.03 -2.89
CA ILE A 459 21.00 -4.51 -1.84
C ILE A 459 21.06 -6.03 -1.98
N THR A 460 22.26 -6.59 -2.06
CA THR A 460 22.50 -8.04 -2.13
C THR A 460 23.48 -8.44 -1.02
N LEU A 461 23.15 -9.49 -0.27
CA LEU A 461 24.03 -10.14 0.72
C LEU A 461 24.39 -11.56 0.27
N SER A 462 25.66 -11.96 0.43
CA SER A 462 26.12 -13.32 0.10
C SER A 462 25.63 -14.39 1.07
N GLY A 463 25.52 -15.64 0.60
CA GLY A 463 25.38 -16.81 1.47
C GLY A 463 24.05 -16.87 2.24
N ASP A 464 22.96 -16.42 1.61
CA ASP A 464 21.60 -16.45 2.16
C ASP A 464 21.43 -15.71 3.51
N ALA A 465 22.34 -14.77 3.79
CA ALA A 465 22.37 -14.00 5.04
C ALA A 465 21.11 -13.16 5.29
N ALA A 466 20.36 -12.79 4.24
CA ALA A 466 19.08 -12.09 4.35
C ALA A 466 17.86 -13.01 4.61
N SER A 467 17.98 -14.31 4.33
CA SER A 467 16.87 -15.28 4.31
C SER A 467 17.01 -16.33 5.43
N THR A 468 17.77 -17.40 5.21
CA THR A 468 18.03 -18.45 6.20
C THR A 468 19.02 -17.98 7.27
N GLY A 469 19.98 -17.13 6.90
CA GLY A 469 21.00 -16.56 7.77
C GLY A 469 22.34 -17.29 7.70
N VAL A 470 23.37 -16.65 8.26
CA VAL A 470 24.76 -17.14 8.30
C VAL A 470 25.24 -17.38 9.72
N LEU A 471 26.24 -18.24 9.88
CA LEU A 471 26.88 -18.51 11.17
C LEU A 471 27.54 -17.24 11.73
N ALA A 472 27.49 -17.07 13.05
CA ALA A 472 28.20 -15.98 13.73
C ALA A 472 29.72 -16.05 13.49
N GLY A 473 30.29 -14.99 12.89
CA GLY A 473 31.69 -14.94 12.46
C GLY A 473 31.92 -15.30 10.98
N THR A 474 30.88 -15.71 10.23
CA THR A 474 30.94 -15.78 8.77
C THR A 474 31.00 -14.36 8.17
N ALA A 475 32.00 -14.12 7.34
CA ALA A 475 32.10 -12.89 6.54
C ALA A 475 31.01 -12.89 5.45
N VAL A 476 30.25 -11.79 5.33
CA VAL A 476 29.17 -11.64 4.34
C VAL A 476 29.51 -10.51 3.39
N ASP A 477 29.63 -10.80 2.10
CA ASP A 477 29.81 -9.77 1.08
C ASP A 477 28.48 -9.03 0.84
N LEU A 478 28.53 -7.72 1.05
CA LEU A 478 27.48 -6.75 0.79
C LEU A 478 27.77 -6.05 -0.54
N ARG A 479 26.81 -6.12 -1.46
CA ARG A 479 26.81 -5.38 -2.73
C ARG A 479 25.59 -4.47 -2.78
N VAL A 480 25.78 -3.23 -3.19
CA VAL A 480 24.75 -2.19 -3.26
C VAL A 480 24.82 -1.53 -4.63
N SER A 481 23.68 -1.21 -5.23
CA SER A 481 23.64 -0.25 -6.34
C SER A 481 22.86 1.01 -5.98
N THR A 482 23.33 2.15 -6.47
CA THR A 482 22.90 3.49 -6.04
C THR A 482 22.71 4.40 -7.27
N SER A 483 21.79 5.36 -7.23
CA SER A 483 21.68 6.37 -8.30
C SER A 483 21.09 7.69 -7.86
N ASP A 484 21.68 8.76 -8.38
CA ASP A 484 21.19 10.13 -8.27
C ASP A 484 20.24 10.54 -9.42
N THR A 485 19.90 9.63 -10.35
CA THR A 485 19.11 9.97 -11.54
C THR A 485 17.59 9.74 -11.39
N ARG A 486 17.09 9.42 -10.20
CA ARG A 486 15.67 9.11 -9.93
C ARG A 486 14.78 10.37 -9.79
N PHE A 487 14.74 11.21 -10.82
CA PHE A 487 13.89 12.41 -10.86
C PHE A 487 13.09 12.49 -12.16
N SER A 488 11.80 12.83 -12.07
CA SER A 488 10.94 13.03 -13.24
C SER A 488 11.34 14.26 -14.05
N SER A 489 11.51 14.05 -15.36
CA SER A 489 11.83 15.08 -16.35
C SER A 489 10.59 15.61 -17.10
N ARG A 490 9.37 15.22 -16.70
CA ARG A 490 8.12 15.63 -17.38
C ARG A 490 7.82 17.12 -17.30
N ASN A 491 8.45 17.86 -16.37
CA ASN A 491 8.31 19.31 -16.25
C ASN A 491 9.64 19.94 -15.81
N GLY A 492 10.50 20.23 -16.79
CA GLY A 492 11.89 20.63 -16.58
C GLY A 492 12.77 19.46 -16.11
N SER A 493 14.01 19.77 -15.71
CA SER A 493 15.01 18.79 -15.28
C SER A 493 15.52 19.10 -13.87
N GLU A 494 15.89 18.07 -13.12
CA GLU A 494 16.58 18.23 -11.83
C GLU A 494 18.11 18.15 -11.99
N GLY A 495 18.83 18.84 -11.10
CA GLY A 495 20.28 18.75 -11.05
C GLY A 495 20.73 17.42 -10.49
N THR A 496 21.43 16.60 -11.27
CA THR A 496 21.94 15.27 -10.85
C THR A 496 23.46 15.22 -10.86
N GLN A 497 24.05 14.67 -9.81
CA GLN A 497 25.47 14.65 -9.44
C GLN A 497 26.07 13.27 -9.69
N THR A 498 27.39 13.14 -9.53
CA THR A 498 28.02 11.82 -9.34
C THR A 498 27.84 11.38 -7.88
N ILE A 499 27.84 10.08 -7.63
CA ILE A 499 27.98 9.53 -6.27
C ILE A 499 29.38 9.95 -5.74
N GLN A 500 29.51 10.10 -4.43
CA GLN A 500 30.77 10.41 -3.74
C GLN A 500 31.10 9.42 -2.62
N ALA A 501 30.09 8.89 -1.94
CA ALA A 501 30.24 7.88 -0.90
C ALA A 501 29.00 6.97 -0.83
N VAL A 502 29.18 5.75 -0.33
CA VAL A 502 28.11 4.85 0.12
C VAL A 502 28.56 4.26 1.45
N GLU A 503 27.67 4.19 2.43
CA GLU A 503 27.97 3.65 3.76
C GLU A 503 26.83 2.80 4.31
N TYR A 504 27.16 1.86 5.18
CA TYR A 504 26.21 1.04 5.93
C TYR A 504 26.37 1.18 7.45
N TYR A 505 25.30 0.85 8.17
CA TYR A 505 25.22 0.77 9.63
C TYR A 505 24.52 -0.54 10.02
N ILE A 506 24.85 -1.15 11.15
CA ILE A 506 24.16 -2.35 11.66
C ILE A 506 23.44 -2.02 12.98
N GLY A 507 22.17 -2.41 13.07
CA GLY A 507 21.35 -2.32 14.30
C GLY A 507 20.95 -0.91 14.73
N LYS A 508 21.44 0.14 14.06
CA LYS A 508 21.09 1.55 14.29
C LYS A 508 20.99 2.33 13.00
N ALA A 509 20.02 3.23 12.94
CA ALA A 509 19.85 4.15 11.82
C ALA A 509 20.88 5.29 11.83
N PRO A 510 21.18 5.93 10.68
CA PRO A 510 22.27 6.91 10.53
C PRO A 510 22.17 8.19 11.40
N TRP A 511 21.02 8.46 12.00
CA TRP A 511 20.76 9.60 12.89
C TRP A 511 20.86 9.27 14.39
N GLU A 512 21.06 8.01 14.76
CA GLU A 512 20.99 7.59 16.16
C GLU A 512 22.27 7.86 16.98
N PRO A 513 22.13 8.12 18.30
CA PRO A 513 23.28 8.28 19.18
C PRO A 513 24.22 7.07 19.16
N ASN A 514 25.47 7.31 18.76
CA ASN A 514 26.50 6.27 18.60
C ASN A 514 26.12 5.22 17.54
N ALA A 515 25.47 5.63 16.45
CA ALA A 515 25.53 4.91 15.17
C ALA A 515 26.94 5.08 14.57
N VAL A 516 27.51 4.02 14.01
CA VAL A 516 28.87 4.01 13.43
C VAL A 516 28.77 3.61 11.95
N PRO A 517 29.19 4.48 11.02
CA PRO A 517 29.19 4.15 9.60
C PRO A 517 30.39 3.26 9.23
N THR A 518 30.15 2.29 8.35
CA THR A 518 31.18 1.60 7.59
C THR A 518 31.05 1.98 6.12
N ALA A 519 32.09 2.58 5.54
CA ALA A 519 32.10 2.96 4.14
C ALA A 519 32.27 1.74 3.21
N LEU A 520 31.53 1.73 2.09
CA LEU A 520 31.72 0.78 1.00
C LEU A 520 32.75 1.34 0.00
N ALA A 521 33.48 0.46 -0.67
CA ALA A 521 34.32 0.81 -1.81
C ALA A 521 33.47 0.81 -3.10
N ALA A 522 33.78 1.70 -4.06
CA ALA A 522 33.21 1.63 -5.39
C ALA A 522 33.67 0.34 -6.09
N GLU A 523 32.76 -0.38 -6.76
CA GLU A 523 33.04 -1.68 -7.40
C GLU A 523 34.03 -1.56 -8.57
N ASP A 524 34.03 -0.44 -9.30
CA ASP A 524 35.01 -0.14 -10.36
C ASP A 524 36.34 0.45 -9.83
N GLY A 525 36.40 0.77 -8.54
CA GLY A 525 37.52 1.42 -7.87
C GLY A 525 37.41 2.94 -7.64
N SER A 526 36.38 3.63 -8.16
CA SER A 526 36.18 5.07 -7.90
C SER A 526 34.74 5.55 -8.14
N PHE A 527 34.09 6.17 -7.15
CA PHE A 527 32.81 6.86 -7.38
C PHE A 527 33.00 8.04 -8.37
N ASN A 528 32.55 7.86 -9.61
CA ASN A 528 32.78 8.78 -10.73
C ASN A 528 31.55 8.95 -11.67
N GLN A 529 30.51 8.12 -11.51
CA GLN A 529 29.26 8.14 -12.25
C GLN A 529 28.07 8.60 -11.39
N LYS A 530 26.93 8.86 -12.04
CA LYS A 530 25.65 9.21 -11.38
C LYS A 530 24.87 7.99 -10.85
N THR A 531 25.30 6.81 -11.25
CA THR A 531 24.77 5.51 -10.85
C THR A 531 25.99 4.64 -10.59
N GLU A 532 26.15 4.15 -9.37
CA GLU A 532 27.35 3.41 -8.96
C GLU A 532 27.00 2.14 -8.19
N ALA A 533 27.83 1.11 -8.38
CA ALA A 533 27.85 -0.07 -7.54
C ALA A 533 28.92 0.08 -6.45
N ALA A 534 28.61 -0.36 -5.24
CA ALA A 534 29.48 -0.30 -4.08
C ALA A 534 29.50 -1.66 -3.36
N VAL A 535 30.66 -2.02 -2.80
CA VAL A 535 30.91 -3.29 -2.15
C VAL A 535 31.63 -3.13 -0.80
N ALA A 536 31.29 -4.00 0.14
CA ALA A 536 32.02 -4.21 1.39
C ALA A 536 31.85 -5.65 1.86
N THR A 537 32.63 -6.08 2.84
CA THR A 537 32.41 -7.33 3.55
C THR A 537 32.00 -7.01 4.99
N ILE A 538 30.84 -7.48 5.41
CA ILE A 538 30.33 -7.40 6.77
C ILE A 538 31.03 -8.49 7.60
N ASP A 539 31.77 -8.08 8.62
CA ASP A 539 32.18 -8.98 9.71
C ASP A 539 30.99 -9.19 10.66
N THR A 540 30.54 -10.44 10.81
CA THR A 540 29.45 -10.81 11.72
C THR A 540 29.94 -11.20 13.12
N THR A 541 31.26 -11.16 13.37
CA THR A 541 31.88 -11.53 14.64
C THR A 541 31.33 -10.68 15.78
N GLY A 542 30.64 -11.32 16.73
CA GLY A 542 30.07 -10.65 17.91
C GLY A 542 28.73 -9.94 17.67
N LEU A 543 28.12 -10.07 16.49
CA LEU A 543 26.69 -9.79 16.34
C LEU A 543 25.89 -10.82 17.15
N PRO A 544 24.85 -10.41 17.91
CA PRO A 544 23.93 -11.35 18.56
C PRO A 544 23.22 -12.26 17.56
N LEU A 545 22.67 -13.37 18.03
CA LEU A 545 21.79 -14.23 17.21
C LEU A 545 20.47 -13.52 16.85
N GLY A 546 19.91 -13.85 15.70
CA GLY A 546 18.68 -13.29 15.14
C GLY A 546 18.91 -12.26 14.03
N LYS A 547 17.82 -11.60 13.61
CA LYS A 547 17.83 -10.56 12.58
C LYS A 547 18.37 -9.23 13.12
N HIS A 548 19.22 -8.58 12.32
CA HIS A 548 19.65 -7.19 12.48
C HIS A 548 19.29 -6.41 11.21
N LEU A 549 18.92 -5.14 11.37
CA LEU A 549 18.80 -4.23 10.23
C LEU A 549 20.19 -3.73 9.81
N VAL A 550 20.54 -3.94 8.55
CA VAL A 550 21.63 -3.23 7.87
C VAL A 550 21.01 -2.03 7.18
N TYR A 551 21.33 -0.81 7.62
CA TYR A 551 20.87 0.44 7.01
C TYR A 551 21.92 0.93 6.03
N ILE A 552 21.54 1.27 4.79
CA ILE A 552 22.44 1.76 3.74
C ILE A 552 21.97 3.12 3.24
N ARG A 553 22.92 4.03 2.97
CA ARG A 553 22.66 5.29 2.25
C ARG A 553 23.83 5.70 1.36
N ALA A 554 23.55 6.57 0.40
CA ALA A 554 24.53 7.13 -0.53
C ALA A 554 24.62 8.65 -0.40
N GLN A 555 25.79 9.20 -0.72
CA GLN A 555 26.08 10.63 -0.76
C GLN A 555 26.40 11.07 -2.19
N ASP A 556 25.86 12.20 -2.62
CA ASP A 556 26.25 12.86 -3.87
C ASP A 556 27.54 13.70 -3.73
N ALA A 557 28.07 14.17 -4.86
CA ALA A 557 29.24 15.05 -4.93
C ALA A 557 28.99 16.53 -4.49
N ASN A 558 27.76 16.90 -4.13
CA ASN A 558 27.44 18.13 -3.40
C ASN A 558 27.48 17.93 -1.87
N GLY A 559 27.57 16.67 -1.40
CA GLY A 559 27.55 16.29 0.00
C GLY A 559 26.17 15.92 0.56
N THR A 560 25.12 15.83 -0.26
CA THR A 560 23.78 15.44 0.20
C THR A 560 23.69 13.94 0.41
N TRP A 561 23.25 13.52 1.60
CA TRP A 561 22.87 12.15 1.87
C TRP A 561 21.42 11.90 1.43
N GLY A 562 21.24 10.95 0.51
CA GLY A 562 19.93 10.55 0.00
C GLY A 562 19.15 9.62 0.95
N ALA A 563 18.08 9.03 0.43
CA ALA A 563 17.19 8.18 1.21
C ALA A 563 17.90 6.93 1.75
N VAL A 564 17.56 6.56 2.99
CA VAL A 564 17.98 5.28 3.58
C VAL A 564 17.13 4.16 2.98
N SER A 565 17.78 3.05 2.65
CA SER A 565 17.13 1.75 2.49
C SER A 565 17.76 0.76 3.48
N ALA A 566 17.08 -0.33 3.80
CA ALA A 566 17.65 -1.38 4.64
C ALA A 566 17.51 -2.77 4.02
N GLU A 567 18.30 -3.71 4.53
CA GLU A 567 18.14 -5.15 4.35
C GLU A 567 18.38 -5.84 5.71
N PHE A 568 17.78 -7.01 5.92
CA PHE A 568 18.06 -7.83 7.09
C PHE A 568 19.37 -8.62 6.92
N ILE A 569 20.12 -8.75 8.00
CA ILE A 569 21.13 -9.79 8.16
C ILE A 569 20.73 -10.69 9.34
N ASN A 570 20.46 -11.96 9.06
CA ASN A 570 20.08 -12.96 10.05
C ASN A 570 21.33 -13.74 10.49
N ILE A 571 21.68 -13.64 11.77
CA ILE A 571 22.81 -14.36 12.35
C ILE A 571 22.26 -15.58 13.08
N VAL A 572 22.69 -16.76 12.65
CA VAL A 572 22.34 -18.03 13.28
C VAL A 572 23.53 -18.58 14.06
N ASP A 573 23.23 -19.40 15.06
CA ASP A 573 24.24 -20.28 15.64
C ASP A 573 24.51 -21.44 14.67
N ASP A 574 25.55 -22.23 14.95
CA ASP A 574 25.74 -23.50 14.25
C ASP A 574 24.50 -24.38 14.46
N VAL A 575 24.03 -25.08 13.40
CA VAL A 575 23.17 -26.25 13.64
C VAL A 575 24.09 -27.22 14.38
N PRO A 576 23.78 -27.64 15.62
CA PRO A 576 24.78 -28.27 16.47
C PRO A 576 25.55 -29.35 15.73
N ALA A 577 26.88 -29.21 15.70
CA ALA A 577 27.81 -30.25 15.27
C ALA A 577 27.79 -31.40 16.30
N GLY A 578 26.63 -32.02 16.42
CA GLY A 578 26.31 -33.11 17.30
C GLY A 578 27.22 -34.30 17.04
N ASN A 579 27.36 -35.16 18.03
CA ASN A 579 28.15 -36.38 17.89
C ASN A 579 27.35 -37.48 17.17
N TYR A 580 26.58 -37.08 16.15
CA TYR A 580 25.80 -37.95 15.28
C TYR A 580 26.74 -39.03 14.72
N CYS A 581 26.49 -40.27 15.11
CA CYS A 581 27.35 -41.39 14.76
C CYS A 581 27.46 -41.59 13.24
N ASP A 582 28.62 -42.05 12.77
CA ASP A 582 28.79 -42.48 11.37
C ASP A 582 27.76 -43.56 11.01
N ALA A 583 27.12 -43.46 9.85
CA ALA A 583 26.28 -44.51 9.26
C ALA A 583 26.34 -44.43 7.74
N LYS A 584 26.49 -45.56 7.05
CA LYS A 584 26.59 -45.60 5.58
C LYS A 584 26.30 -46.99 4.99
N GLY A 585 25.90 -47.01 3.72
CA GLY A 585 26.03 -48.19 2.87
C GLY A 585 27.49 -48.46 2.47
N THR A 586 27.88 -49.73 2.37
CA THR A 586 29.20 -50.14 1.84
C THR A 586 29.19 -50.44 0.35
N ASP A 587 28.04 -50.84 -0.19
CA ASP A 587 27.70 -50.89 -1.60
C ASP A 587 26.41 -50.08 -1.82
N PHE A 588 26.47 -49.16 -2.77
CA PHE A 588 25.41 -48.24 -3.19
C PHE A 588 25.32 -48.22 -4.74
N SER A 589 25.99 -49.19 -5.39
CA SER A 589 26.08 -49.28 -6.85
C SER A 589 24.86 -49.98 -7.48
N TYR A 590 24.05 -50.66 -6.65
CA TYR A 590 22.86 -51.41 -7.02
C TYR A 590 21.55 -50.68 -6.69
N GLU A 591 21.53 -49.98 -5.54
CA GLU A 591 20.39 -49.21 -5.03
C GLU A 591 20.86 -47.93 -4.32
N TRP A 592 20.07 -46.86 -4.44
CA TRP A 592 20.31 -45.54 -3.86
C TRP A 592 19.00 -44.80 -3.53
N ILE A 593 19.08 -43.69 -2.82
CA ILE A 593 17.95 -42.78 -2.58
C ILE A 593 17.85 -41.85 -3.79
N GLU A 594 16.84 -42.04 -4.65
CA GLU A 594 16.67 -41.24 -5.87
C GLU A 594 16.03 -39.88 -5.56
N GLU A 595 15.02 -39.87 -4.69
CA GLU A 595 14.30 -38.65 -4.30
C GLU A 595 13.71 -38.74 -2.89
N VAL A 596 13.91 -37.66 -2.11
CA VAL A 596 13.26 -37.40 -0.83
C VAL A 596 12.28 -36.23 -0.98
N ARG A 597 11.04 -36.43 -0.54
CA ARG A 597 10.03 -35.37 -0.38
C ARG A 597 9.50 -35.35 1.04
N VAL A 598 9.53 -34.20 1.72
CA VAL A 598 9.01 -34.04 3.08
C VAL A 598 8.23 -32.72 3.16
N GLY A 599 6.91 -32.79 3.33
CA GLY A 599 6.04 -31.62 3.26
C GLY A 599 6.14 -30.94 1.89
N ALA A 600 6.67 -29.71 1.86
CA ALA A 600 6.97 -28.97 0.63
C ALA A 600 8.42 -29.14 0.12
N PHE A 601 9.31 -29.70 0.93
CA PHE A 601 10.70 -29.96 0.55
C PHE A 601 10.80 -31.11 -0.45
N SER A 602 11.73 -31.02 -1.41
CA SER A 602 11.95 -32.03 -2.45
C SER A 602 13.41 -32.01 -2.91
N LYS A 603 14.17 -33.06 -2.58
CA LYS A 603 15.54 -33.30 -3.06
C LYS A 603 15.52 -34.49 -4.02
N ASN A 604 15.95 -34.30 -5.26
CA ASN A 604 16.37 -35.42 -6.11
C ASN A 604 17.89 -35.53 -5.97
N SER A 605 18.35 -36.65 -5.42
CA SER A 605 19.77 -36.92 -5.18
C SER A 605 20.40 -37.63 -6.38
N GLY A 606 19.58 -38.38 -7.14
CA GLY A 606 20.04 -39.20 -8.26
C GLY A 606 20.94 -40.35 -7.79
N GLN A 607 21.73 -40.92 -8.70
CA GLN A 607 22.57 -42.07 -8.38
C GLN A 607 23.67 -41.73 -7.35
N ALA A 608 23.64 -42.41 -6.20
CA ALA A 608 24.64 -42.32 -5.15
C ALA A 608 26.08 -42.47 -5.67
N THR A 609 26.97 -41.61 -5.17
CA THR A 609 28.42 -41.67 -5.43
C THR A 609 29.22 -42.15 -4.22
N GLN A 610 28.57 -42.23 -3.06
CA GLN A 610 29.06 -42.69 -1.76
C GLN A 610 27.86 -43.14 -0.92
N GLY A 611 28.04 -44.06 0.03
CA GLY A 611 26.92 -44.63 0.81
C GLY A 611 26.42 -43.78 1.99
N TYR A 612 26.96 -42.57 2.16
CA TYR A 612 26.48 -41.51 3.05
C TYR A 612 26.57 -40.19 2.32
N SER A 613 25.48 -39.45 2.24
CA SER A 613 25.36 -38.20 1.48
C SER A 613 24.97 -37.07 2.45
N ASP A 614 25.87 -36.10 2.64
CA ASP A 614 25.62 -34.97 3.53
C ASP A 614 24.92 -33.84 2.76
N PHE A 615 23.68 -33.55 3.15
CA PHE A 615 22.85 -32.49 2.62
C PHE A 615 22.43 -31.50 3.72
N THR A 616 23.23 -31.31 4.78
CA THR A 616 22.87 -30.34 5.84
C THR A 616 22.95 -28.87 5.43
N SER A 617 23.41 -28.56 4.21
CA SER A 617 23.20 -27.25 3.58
C SER A 617 21.78 -27.05 3.03
N GLU A 618 21.01 -28.12 2.89
CA GLU A 618 19.59 -28.10 2.50
C GLU A 618 18.71 -28.07 3.75
N VAL A 619 17.68 -27.20 3.78
CA VAL A 619 16.85 -26.97 4.98
C VAL A 619 15.40 -27.42 4.77
N ILE A 620 14.98 -28.40 5.55
CA ILE A 620 13.59 -28.85 5.64
C ILE A 620 12.85 -28.03 6.71
N ASN A 621 11.91 -27.18 6.29
CA ASN A 621 11.07 -26.41 7.21
C ASN A 621 9.83 -27.23 7.58
N LEU A 622 9.61 -27.46 8.88
CA LEU A 622 8.53 -28.29 9.42
C LEU A 622 7.67 -27.51 10.41
N SER A 623 6.37 -27.82 10.42
CA SER A 623 5.38 -27.20 11.32
C SER A 623 4.74 -28.24 12.26
N PRO A 624 4.34 -27.87 13.49
CA PRO A 624 3.70 -28.78 14.43
C PRO A 624 2.37 -29.35 13.91
N GLY A 625 2.29 -30.68 13.80
CA GLY A 625 1.17 -31.37 13.17
C GLY A 625 1.62 -32.53 12.29
N SER A 626 0.74 -33.00 11.40
CA SER A 626 1.03 -34.11 10.51
C SER A 626 1.72 -33.64 9.23
N THR A 627 2.88 -34.22 8.92
CA THR A 627 3.65 -33.97 7.69
C THR A 627 3.69 -35.23 6.84
N SER A 628 3.28 -35.12 5.58
CA SER A 628 3.39 -36.19 4.57
C SER A 628 4.80 -36.25 3.97
N PHE A 629 5.26 -37.44 3.61
CA PHE A 629 6.53 -37.65 2.92
C PHE A 629 6.44 -38.74 1.85
N THR A 630 7.33 -38.65 0.87
CA THR A 630 7.56 -39.67 -0.16
C THR A 630 9.06 -39.95 -0.27
N LEU A 631 9.45 -41.23 -0.20
CA LEU A 631 10.83 -41.69 -0.40
C LEU A 631 10.88 -42.61 -1.62
N THR A 632 11.70 -42.26 -2.61
CA THR A 632 11.81 -42.94 -3.90
C THR A 632 13.16 -43.68 -3.98
N PRO A 633 13.18 -45.02 -4.09
CA PRO A 633 14.41 -45.76 -4.36
C PRO A 633 14.80 -45.67 -5.84
N GLY A 634 16.09 -45.53 -6.11
CA GLY A 634 16.69 -45.71 -7.43
C GLY A 634 17.45 -47.05 -7.52
N PHE A 635 17.55 -47.60 -8.72
CA PHE A 635 18.12 -48.93 -8.96
C PHE A 635 18.89 -49.00 -10.27
N ASN A 636 20.01 -49.75 -10.30
CA ASN A 636 20.76 -49.99 -11.52
C ASN A 636 20.12 -51.00 -12.49
N ASN A 637 18.97 -51.59 -12.13
CA ASN A 637 18.27 -52.60 -12.92
C ASN A 637 16.75 -52.43 -12.89
N SER A 638 16.08 -52.97 -13.91
CA SER A 638 14.64 -52.78 -14.15
C SER A 638 13.69 -53.63 -13.29
N SER A 639 14.20 -54.45 -12.36
CA SER A 639 13.37 -55.25 -11.45
C SER A 639 13.25 -54.64 -10.05
N GLY A 640 14.26 -53.89 -9.63
CA GLY A 640 14.36 -53.23 -8.32
C GLY A 640 14.61 -54.18 -7.14
N TYR A 641 15.09 -53.61 -6.04
CA TYR A 641 15.40 -54.32 -4.80
C TYR A 641 14.37 -53.98 -3.70
N ARG A 642 14.36 -54.75 -2.60
CA ARG A 642 13.31 -54.66 -1.57
C ARG A 642 13.77 -53.81 -0.39
N GLU A 643 13.65 -52.51 -0.55
CA GLU A 643 14.27 -51.55 0.33
C GLU A 643 13.45 -51.29 1.58
N ARG A 644 14.14 -51.26 2.72
CA ARG A 644 13.58 -50.86 4.01
C ARG A 644 14.14 -49.52 4.42
N TRP A 645 13.26 -48.71 4.96
CA TRP A 645 13.49 -47.29 5.16
C TRP A 645 13.31 -46.91 6.63
N LYS A 646 14.08 -45.92 7.07
CA LYS A 646 13.85 -45.22 8.33
C LYS A 646 14.05 -43.72 8.16
N ILE A 647 13.37 -42.96 9.02
CA ILE A 647 13.58 -41.53 9.24
C ILE A 647 13.80 -41.34 10.74
N TRP A 648 14.88 -40.64 11.09
CA TRP A 648 15.11 -40.08 12.42
C TRP A 648 15.12 -38.55 12.34
N LEU A 649 14.68 -37.91 13.40
CA LEU A 649 14.78 -36.47 13.62
C LEU A 649 15.19 -36.27 15.06
N ASP A 650 16.34 -35.63 15.28
CA ASP A 650 16.75 -35.17 16.61
C ASP A 650 15.72 -34.11 17.05
N LEU A 651 14.95 -34.42 18.09
CA LEU A 651 13.82 -33.60 18.55
C LEU A 651 14.20 -32.65 19.69
N ASN A 652 15.34 -32.88 20.34
CA ASN A 652 15.79 -32.17 21.53
C ASN A 652 16.99 -31.21 21.27
N ALA A 653 17.65 -31.37 20.11
CA ALA A 653 18.85 -30.70 19.61
C ALA A 653 20.13 -30.95 20.46
N ASP A 654 20.28 -32.13 21.06
CA ASP A 654 21.47 -32.55 21.81
C ASP A 654 22.57 -33.19 20.94
N GLY A 655 22.24 -33.60 19.72
CA GLY A 655 23.19 -34.08 18.73
C GLY A 655 23.38 -35.59 18.64
N ASP A 656 22.44 -36.41 19.14
CA ASP A 656 22.30 -37.81 18.71
C ASP A 656 20.90 -38.15 18.12
N PHE A 657 20.40 -39.37 18.31
CA PHE A 657 19.14 -39.89 17.74
C PHE A 657 18.55 -41.05 18.58
N ASP A 658 19.07 -41.30 19.79
CA ASP A 658 18.71 -42.43 20.64
C ASP A 658 17.48 -42.13 21.54
N ASP A 659 16.91 -40.92 21.50
CA ASP A 659 15.90 -40.44 22.46
C ASP A 659 14.45 -40.85 22.10
N ALA A 660 13.56 -40.74 23.09
CA ALA A 660 12.25 -41.37 23.14
C ALA A 660 11.16 -40.68 22.28
N GLY A 661 11.35 -40.68 20.96
CA GLY A 661 10.38 -40.18 19.97
C GLY A 661 10.94 -39.97 18.57
N GLU A 662 12.27 -40.06 18.42
CA GLU A 662 13.02 -39.50 17.30
C GLU A 662 12.99 -40.36 16.04
N THR A 663 12.75 -41.67 16.17
CA THR A 663 12.46 -42.55 15.03
C THR A 663 11.06 -42.27 14.46
N LEU A 664 10.92 -41.20 13.67
CA LEU A 664 9.68 -40.76 13.04
C LEU A 664 9.05 -41.84 12.13
N PHE A 665 9.87 -42.67 11.49
CA PHE A 665 9.40 -43.73 10.60
C PHE A 665 10.33 -44.95 10.57
N SER A 666 9.73 -46.13 10.42
CA SER A 666 10.42 -47.37 10.09
C SER A 666 9.51 -48.27 9.24
N SER A 667 9.95 -48.68 8.06
CA SER A 667 9.12 -49.52 7.18
C SER A 667 8.86 -50.90 7.79
N ALA A 668 7.62 -51.39 7.72
CA ALA A 668 7.26 -52.71 8.25
C ALA A 668 7.84 -53.88 7.41
N SER A 669 8.02 -53.65 6.11
CA SER A 669 8.54 -54.60 5.11
C SER A 669 9.39 -53.87 4.06
N GLY A 670 10.10 -54.63 3.22
CA GLY A 670 10.88 -54.10 2.10
C GLY A 670 10.05 -53.91 0.84
N SER A 671 10.29 -52.82 0.11
CA SER A 671 9.54 -52.38 -1.09
C SER A 671 10.49 -51.96 -2.22
N SER A 672 10.17 -52.33 -3.46
CA SER A 672 10.81 -51.78 -4.68
C SER A 672 10.04 -50.60 -5.30
N ALA A 673 8.97 -50.16 -4.64
CA ALA A 673 8.16 -49.01 -5.04
C ALA A 673 8.25 -47.89 -3.99
N PRO A 674 8.09 -46.60 -4.37
CA PRO A 674 8.20 -45.46 -3.47
C PRO A 674 7.33 -45.55 -2.23
N VAL A 675 7.91 -45.27 -1.07
CA VAL A 675 7.22 -45.25 0.21
C VAL A 675 6.51 -43.91 0.36
N ASN A 676 5.19 -43.95 0.57
CA ASN A 676 4.37 -42.75 0.79
C ASN A 676 3.70 -42.87 2.16
N SER A 677 3.93 -41.91 3.05
CA SER A 677 3.39 -41.95 4.42
C SER A 677 3.36 -40.57 5.08
N SER A 678 3.17 -40.53 6.40
CA SER A 678 3.25 -39.30 7.19
C SER A 678 3.74 -39.58 8.61
N PHE A 679 4.40 -38.60 9.21
CA PHE A 679 4.69 -38.55 10.66
C PHE A 679 3.90 -37.40 11.30
N THR A 680 3.99 -37.22 12.61
CA THR A 680 3.35 -36.11 13.33
C THR A 680 4.28 -35.55 14.40
N LEU A 681 4.51 -34.24 14.37
CA LEU A 681 5.36 -33.53 15.32
C LEU A 681 4.52 -32.85 16.41
N ALA A 682 5.05 -32.82 17.63
CA ALA A 682 4.57 -31.95 18.69
C ALA A 682 4.94 -30.47 18.40
N ALA A 683 4.33 -29.53 19.13
CA ALA A 683 4.77 -28.14 19.09
C ALA A 683 5.92 -27.93 20.09
N PRO A 684 7.12 -27.49 19.66
CA PRO A 684 8.19 -27.13 20.58
C PRO A 684 7.86 -25.81 21.29
N THR A 685 8.55 -25.55 22.41
CA THR A 685 8.38 -24.31 23.20
C THR A 685 9.07 -23.08 22.59
N GLN A 686 9.95 -23.31 21.62
CA GLN A 686 10.74 -22.33 20.86
C GLN A 686 11.07 -22.96 19.50
N GLU A 687 11.67 -22.21 18.57
CA GLU A 687 12.19 -22.80 17.33
C GLU A 687 13.31 -23.81 17.64
N VAL A 688 13.26 -24.98 17.00
CA VAL A 688 14.30 -26.03 17.11
C VAL A 688 15.01 -26.16 15.76
N LYS A 689 16.34 -26.03 15.77
CA LYS A 689 17.21 -26.26 14.61
C LYS A 689 18.05 -27.50 14.88
N THR A 690 17.99 -28.47 13.98
CA THR A 690 18.35 -29.86 14.27
C THR A 690 18.60 -30.65 12.99
N ARG A 691 18.92 -31.95 13.10
CA ARG A 691 19.22 -32.85 11.97
C ARG A 691 18.12 -33.89 11.76
N MET A 692 17.82 -34.20 10.50
CA MET A 692 17.05 -35.39 10.09
C MET A 692 17.95 -36.34 9.33
N ARG A 693 17.93 -37.62 9.71
CA ARG A 693 18.60 -38.72 9.01
C ARG A 693 17.59 -39.61 8.32
N ILE A 694 17.79 -39.84 7.02
CA ILE A 694 17.00 -40.76 6.21
C ILE A 694 17.92 -41.89 5.76
N ALA A 695 17.51 -43.14 5.95
CA ALA A 695 18.31 -44.29 5.54
C ALA A 695 17.50 -45.32 4.77
N MET A 696 18.14 -45.93 3.79
CA MET A 696 17.61 -47.01 2.96
C MET A 696 18.57 -48.21 3.03
N ARG A 697 18.03 -49.43 3.23
CA ARG A 697 18.82 -50.66 3.28
C ARG A 697 18.09 -51.86 2.68
N TYR A 698 18.85 -52.69 1.96
CA TYR A 698 18.33 -53.91 1.34
C TYR A 698 17.73 -54.89 2.36
N ASN A 699 16.42 -55.12 2.25
CA ASN A 699 15.61 -56.16 2.91
C ASN A 699 15.58 -56.12 4.46
N ASN A 700 16.42 -55.31 5.11
CA ASN A 700 16.62 -55.21 6.55
C ASN A 700 16.47 -53.76 6.99
N ALA A 701 15.85 -53.51 8.15
CA ALA A 701 15.68 -52.15 8.64
C ALA A 701 17.07 -51.50 8.91
N PRO A 702 17.32 -50.25 8.47
CA PRO A 702 18.53 -49.53 8.81
C PRO A 702 18.76 -49.41 10.33
N SER A 703 20.03 -49.34 10.73
CA SER A 703 20.47 -48.84 12.04
C SER A 703 20.76 -47.34 11.94
N VAL A 704 20.66 -46.62 13.06
CA VAL A 704 20.91 -45.16 13.09
C VAL A 704 22.41 -44.85 13.01
N CYS A 705 23.22 -45.76 13.54
CA CYS A 705 24.68 -45.80 13.47
C CYS A 705 25.16 -47.04 12.69
N GLY A 706 26.40 -46.97 12.20
CA GLY A 706 27.20 -48.07 11.70
C GLY A 706 27.05 -48.36 10.20
N ASP A 707 28.10 -48.97 9.65
CA ASP A 707 28.15 -49.45 8.28
C ASP A 707 27.15 -50.59 8.06
N PHE A 708 26.51 -50.61 6.88
CA PHE A 708 25.67 -51.72 6.43
C PHE A 708 25.89 -52.07 4.95
N ASP A 709 25.55 -53.30 4.58
CA ASP A 709 26.00 -53.92 3.32
C ASP A 709 25.58 -53.11 2.08
N TYR A 710 24.27 -52.97 1.86
CA TYR A 710 23.63 -52.45 0.64
C TYR A 710 22.65 -51.33 0.96
N GLY A 711 22.78 -50.17 0.31
CA GLY A 711 21.90 -49.00 0.45
C GLY A 711 22.64 -47.67 0.69
N GLU A 712 21.96 -46.69 1.28
CA GLU A 712 22.45 -45.31 1.45
C GLU A 712 21.87 -44.63 2.71
N VAL A 713 22.57 -43.61 3.21
CA VAL A 713 22.12 -42.70 4.28
C VAL A 713 22.23 -41.26 3.77
N GLU A 714 21.24 -40.42 4.07
CA GLU A 714 21.24 -38.98 3.82
C GLU A 714 20.95 -38.21 5.11
N ASP A 715 21.71 -37.14 5.38
CA ASP A 715 21.48 -36.20 6.49
C ASP A 715 21.06 -34.82 5.97
N TYR A 716 20.03 -34.22 6.59
CA TYR A 716 19.46 -32.92 6.23
C TYR A 716 19.34 -32.01 7.46
N SER A 717 19.42 -30.69 7.26
CA SER A 717 19.08 -29.72 8.30
C SER A 717 17.57 -29.51 8.39
N VAL A 718 17.06 -29.35 9.60
CA VAL A 718 15.63 -29.18 9.87
C VAL A 718 15.40 -27.98 10.79
N VAL A 719 14.37 -27.19 10.46
CA VAL A 719 13.83 -26.14 11.33
C VAL A 719 12.40 -26.52 11.69
N ILE A 720 12.13 -26.66 12.99
CA ILE A 720 10.78 -26.90 13.53
C ILE A 720 10.29 -25.60 14.18
N SER A 721 9.34 -24.94 13.53
CA SER A 721 8.79 -23.68 14.04
C SER A 721 7.94 -23.91 15.31
N PRO A 722 7.88 -22.93 16.23
CA PRO A 722 6.87 -22.91 17.29
C PRO A 722 5.46 -22.70 16.70
N ARG A 723 4.44 -22.69 17.57
CA ARG A 723 3.02 -22.67 17.20
C ARG A 723 2.40 -21.28 17.18
#